data_AF-A0A9X2JHC0-F1
#
_entry.id   AF-A0A9X2JHC0-F1
#
_cell.length_a   1.000
_cell.length_b   1.000
_cell.length_c   1.000
_cell.angle_alpha   90.00
_cell.angle_beta   90.00
_cell.angle_gamma   90.00
#
_symmetry.space_group_name_H-M   'P 1'
#
loop_
_entity.id
_entity.type
_entity.pdbx_description
1 polymer ?
#
loop_
_entity_poly.entity_id
_entity_poly.type
_entity_poly.pdbx_seq_one_letter_code
_entity_poly.pdbx_strand_id
1 'polypeptide(L)'
;MSTPVEILATPLVDAANVRPPQQRQLARLSLRTVRDLLFNFPRDYEDLSDLRPVAELEEDVLQTVRGTVEEVDSRGTGFGKSRVGVLVSDRGLLLRATWFNQPFMRDKFEVGQRVQMSAKPRMRGGRWEMTHPHTVWLGDEFAEADQQPTNPSALQPIYPLTEGLSQYHMRRIAAEVVPKFADVPDEVFSPTLLAEYDLLSIGDALRSIHLPQNTEQVEAARRRFIFQELFILQLALAARRHQQRVNFRAPALEANPQIDARITRLLPFEFTPGQRAAVDEIAQDMAATAPMNRLLQGDVGSGKTLVAVYALLVCVAHGHQAALMAPTEILARQHAHTLQRLLEQSRVRYRLLVGGLKAAERKEVLREMAAGEVDLVIGTHALLEEKVQFKNLGLVVIDEQHKFGVEQRAALRRGDRSPHYLVMTATPIPRTMSMTQFGDLDVSTLRDMPPGRQPVTSYVVGPGERERWWHFARNKLREGRQAFVVTPLVEESENLAAASVDQAFENLTSGELADFRVDILHGRMTAMEKDDAMERFRRGDTQVLVATTVIEVGVDVPNASLMIIASPERFGIAQLHQLRGRVGRGTHPGYCAVLVEEELNDTGRERMQKFAATSSGFELAELDFQLRGPGDLFGTQQHGLPPLVIADLVRDAEVLEQARDAAMALFASDPGLANTEHAKLRSQMLRRYGAALDLSDVG
;
A
#
# COMPACT_ATOMS: atom_id res chain seq x y z
N MET A 1 12.68 -3.60 44.81
CA MET A 1 11.81 -2.70 44.03
C MET A 1 11.44 -3.46 42.77
N SER A 2 10.15 -3.59 42.45
CA SER A 2 9.72 -4.29 41.24
C SER A 2 10.26 -3.59 40.00
N THR A 3 10.71 -4.35 39.00
CA THR A 3 11.19 -3.77 37.74
C THR A 3 10.03 -3.15 36.95
N PRO A 4 10.25 -2.14 36.08
CA PRO A 4 9.19 -1.58 35.23
C PRO A 4 8.44 -2.66 34.43
N VAL A 5 9.15 -3.70 34.00
CA VAL A 5 8.59 -4.87 33.31
C VAL A 5 7.61 -5.65 34.19
N GLU A 6 7.95 -5.89 35.46
CA GLU A 6 7.05 -6.55 36.42
C GLU A 6 5.80 -5.70 36.69
N ILE A 7 5.96 -4.39 36.85
CA ILE A 7 4.85 -3.47 37.10
C ILE A 7 3.89 -3.46 35.90
N LEU A 8 4.42 -3.40 34.67
CA LEU A 8 3.63 -3.42 33.45
C LEU A 8 2.94 -4.76 33.18
N ALA A 9 3.51 -5.86 33.68
CA ALA A 9 2.92 -7.19 33.59
C ALA A 9 1.82 -7.45 34.64
N THR A 10 1.59 -6.52 35.57
CA THR A 10 0.54 -6.62 36.59
C THR A 10 -0.82 -6.87 35.93
N PRO A 11 -1.60 -7.88 36.36
CA PRO A 11 -2.94 -8.12 35.86
C PRO A 11 -3.87 -6.92 36.08
N LEU A 12 -4.70 -6.60 35.09
CA LEU A 12 -5.64 -5.46 35.19
C LEU A 12 -6.65 -5.61 36.34
N VAL A 13 -6.95 -6.84 36.74
CA VAL A 13 -7.80 -7.14 37.89
C VAL A 13 -7.26 -6.55 39.18
N ASP A 14 -5.94 -6.56 39.35
CA ASP A 14 -5.27 -6.08 40.56
C ASP A 14 -5.06 -4.55 40.50
N ALA A 15 -4.89 -4.01 39.30
CA ALA A 15 -4.60 -2.59 39.08
C ALA A 15 -5.83 -1.66 39.12
N ALA A 16 -7.03 -2.17 38.77
CA ALA A 16 -8.23 -1.36 38.57
C ALA A 16 -9.52 -1.94 39.19
N ASN A 17 -9.40 -2.82 40.20
CA ASN A 17 -10.53 -3.45 40.90
C ASN A 17 -11.62 -3.98 39.93
N VAL A 18 -11.19 -4.68 38.87
CA VAL A 18 -12.09 -5.19 37.82
C VAL A 18 -12.89 -6.38 38.34
N ARG A 19 -14.21 -6.38 38.15
CA ARG A 19 -15.07 -7.48 38.60
C ARG A 19 -14.86 -8.74 37.75
N PRO A 20 -15.06 -9.97 38.30
CA PRO A 20 -14.83 -11.23 37.56
C PRO A 20 -15.54 -11.36 36.18
N PRO A 21 -16.78 -10.86 35.98
CA PRO A 21 -17.41 -10.88 34.65
C PRO A 21 -16.69 -9.99 33.63
N GLN A 22 -16.20 -8.82 34.08
CA GLN A 22 -15.50 -7.84 33.24
C GLN A 22 -14.12 -8.34 32.83
N GLN A 23 -13.46 -9.14 33.69
CA GLN A 23 -12.18 -9.77 33.36
C GLN A 23 -12.26 -10.65 32.11
N ARG A 24 -13.33 -11.47 31.99
CA ARG A 24 -13.54 -12.31 30.80
C ARG A 24 -13.77 -11.50 29.54
N GLN A 25 -14.43 -10.34 29.66
CA GLN A 25 -14.69 -9.43 28.54
C GLN A 25 -13.41 -8.72 28.08
N LEU A 26 -12.61 -8.21 29.01
CA LEU A 26 -11.30 -7.60 28.70
C LEU A 26 -10.34 -8.62 28.08
N ALA A 27 -10.33 -9.86 28.58
CA ALA A 27 -9.51 -10.93 28.01
C ALA A 27 -9.89 -11.28 26.55
N ARG A 28 -11.15 -11.07 26.12
CA ARG A 28 -11.57 -11.21 24.71
C ARG A 28 -11.01 -10.11 23.81
N LEU A 29 -10.72 -8.94 24.38
CA LEU A 29 -10.00 -7.84 23.72
C LEU A 29 -8.48 -7.98 23.84
N SER A 30 -7.98 -9.11 24.35
CA SER A 30 -6.56 -9.31 24.67
C SER A 30 -5.99 -8.32 25.69
N LEU A 31 -6.85 -7.68 26.51
CA LEU A 31 -6.45 -6.78 27.58
C LEU A 31 -6.32 -7.56 28.89
N ARG A 32 -5.10 -7.96 29.24
CA ARG A 32 -4.83 -8.76 30.45
C ARG A 32 -3.99 -8.03 31.48
N THR A 33 -3.06 -7.21 31.02
CA THR A 33 -2.06 -6.52 31.84
C THR A 33 -2.20 -5.01 31.77
N VAL A 34 -1.58 -4.30 32.72
CA VAL A 34 -1.48 -2.82 32.69
C VAL A 34 -0.93 -2.34 31.36
N ARG A 35 0.10 -3.01 30.84
CA ARG A 35 0.68 -2.72 29.52
C ARG A 35 -0.36 -2.77 28.41
N ASP A 36 -1.18 -3.81 28.37
CA ASP A 36 -2.16 -4.00 27.30
C ASP A 36 -3.17 -2.85 27.28
N LEU A 37 -3.59 -2.35 28.45
CA LEU A 37 -4.49 -1.20 28.54
C LEU A 37 -3.82 0.10 28.12
N LEU A 38 -2.59 0.37 28.58
CA LEU A 38 -1.85 1.60 28.24
C LEU A 38 -1.59 1.72 26.72
N PHE A 39 -1.45 0.60 26.01
CA PHE A 39 -1.25 0.59 24.56
C PHE A 39 -2.53 0.22 23.78
N ASN A 40 -3.69 0.18 24.45
CA ASN A 40 -4.99 0.01 23.81
C ASN A 40 -5.57 1.38 23.45
N PHE A 41 -5.10 1.95 22.35
CA PHE A 41 -5.44 3.31 21.96
C PHE A 41 -6.94 3.46 21.61
N PRO A 42 -7.56 4.61 21.95
CA PRO A 42 -8.89 4.95 21.46
C PRO A 42 -8.93 4.98 19.93
N ARG A 43 -10.04 4.54 19.35
CA ARG A 43 -10.28 4.62 17.90
C ARG A 43 -10.68 6.03 17.46
N ASP A 44 -11.33 6.77 18.34
CA ASP A 44 -11.91 8.09 18.06
C ASP A 44 -12.18 8.84 19.37
N TYR A 45 -12.62 10.09 19.30
CA TYR A 45 -12.95 10.94 20.44
C TYR A 45 -14.29 11.63 20.24
N GLU A 46 -15.09 11.68 21.30
CA GLU A 46 -16.35 12.42 21.34
C GLU A 46 -16.11 13.76 22.00
N ASP A 47 -16.35 14.84 21.28
CA ASP A 47 -16.28 16.19 21.83
C ASP A 47 -17.63 16.58 22.44
N LEU A 48 -17.64 16.68 23.77
CA LEU A 48 -18.73 17.15 24.62
C LEU A 48 -18.43 18.53 25.22
N SER A 49 -17.46 19.29 24.65
CA SER A 49 -17.03 20.61 25.13
C SER A 49 -18.04 21.71 24.86
N ASP A 50 -18.75 21.65 23.72
CA ASP A 50 -19.70 22.69 23.32
C ASP A 50 -21.02 22.54 24.08
N LEU A 51 -20.96 22.90 25.37
CA LEU A 51 -22.11 22.97 26.25
C LEU A 51 -22.89 24.26 25.96
N ARG A 52 -24.05 24.12 25.31
CA ARG A 52 -24.94 25.24 24.97
C ARG A 52 -26.27 25.13 25.71
N PRO A 53 -26.85 26.27 26.11
CA PRO A 53 -28.24 26.28 26.50
C PRO A 53 -29.13 26.00 25.28
N VAL A 54 -30.34 25.48 25.49
CA VAL A 54 -31.29 25.17 24.40
C VAL A 54 -31.63 26.39 23.53
N ALA A 55 -31.49 27.61 24.09
CA ALA A 55 -31.69 28.87 23.38
C ALA A 55 -30.65 29.16 22.28
N GLU A 56 -29.43 28.64 22.43
CA GLU A 56 -28.27 28.95 21.57
C GLU A 56 -27.89 27.79 20.66
N LEU A 57 -28.79 26.81 20.50
CA LEU A 57 -28.53 25.69 19.62
C LEU A 57 -28.50 26.13 18.15
N GLU A 58 -27.60 25.53 17.40
CA GLU A 58 -27.44 25.70 15.96
C GLU A 58 -27.81 24.39 15.26
N GLU A 59 -28.56 24.50 14.17
CA GLU A 59 -29.05 23.33 13.45
C GLU A 59 -27.92 22.54 12.78
N ASP A 60 -27.96 21.21 12.90
CA ASP A 60 -27.00 20.25 12.33
C ASP A 60 -25.53 20.36 12.83
N VAL A 61 -25.27 21.12 13.90
CA VAL A 61 -23.95 21.19 14.59
C VAL A 61 -23.92 20.25 15.80
N LEU A 62 -22.82 19.53 16.04
CA LEU A 62 -22.72 18.66 17.23
C LEU A 62 -22.63 19.53 18.49
N GLN A 63 -23.67 19.52 19.32
CA GLN A 63 -23.75 20.35 20.52
C GLN A 63 -24.26 19.56 21.72
N THR A 64 -23.83 19.97 22.90
CA THR A 64 -24.16 19.31 24.16
C THR A 64 -25.08 20.19 24.99
N VAL A 65 -26.17 19.61 25.50
CA VAL A 65 -27.16 20.29 26.35
C VAL A 65 -27.22 19.60 27.70
N ARG A 66 -27.32 20.38 28.77
CA ARG A 66 -27.67 19.88 30.11
C ARG A 66 -29.09 20.30 30.43
N GLY A 67 -29.87 19.37 30.94
CA GLY A 67 -31.21 19.70 31.42
C GLY A 67 -31.79 18.60 32.28
N THR A 68 -33.04 18.82 32.69
CA THR A 68 -33.78 17.90 33.54
C THR A 68 -34.85 17.20 32.71
N VAL A 69 -34.97 15.89 32.86
CA VAL A 69 -36.00 15.10 32.17
C VAL A 69 -37.39 15.51 32.71
N GLU A 70 -38.26 16.03 31.85
CA GLU A 70 -39.64 16.37 32.20
C GLU A 70 -40.64 15.29 31.79
N GLU A 71 -40.39 14.61 30.67
CA GLU A 71 -41.31 13.64 30.11
C GLU A 71 -40.56 12.50 29.42
N VAL A 72 -41.06 11.27 29.55
CA VAL A 72 -40.59 10.09 28.81
C VAL A 72 -41.80 9.41 28.15
N ASP A 73 -41.86 9.47 26.82
CA ASP A 73 -42.89 8.81 26.00
C ASP A 73 -42.28 7.63 25.23
N SER A 74 -43.06 6.60 24.98
CA SER A 74 -42.69 5.46 24.15
C SER A 74 -43.88 5.00 23.32
N ARG A 75 -43.71 5.01 21.99
CA ARG A 75 -44.74 4.60 21.03
C ARG A 75 -44.28 3.42 20.20
N GLY A 76 -45.12 2.39 20.11
CA GLY A 76 -45.01 1.35 19.10
C GLY A 76 -45.69 1.80 17.80
N THR A 77 -44.97 1.80 16.68
CA THR A 77 -45.50 2.26 15.37
C THR A 77 -46.11 1.12 14.52
N GLY A 78 -46.59 0.05 15.15
CA GLY A 78 -47.41 -0.99 14.50
C GLY A 78 -46.68 -1.98 13.56
N PHE A 79 -45.42 -1.75 13.20
CA PHE A 79 -44.63 -2.60 12.29
C PHE A 79 -43.31 -3.11 12.92
N GLY A 80 -43.31 -3.42 14.21
CA GLY A 80 -42.09 -3.79 14.95
C GLY A 80 -41.10 -2.64 15.20
N LYS A 81 -41.40 -1.44 14.69
CA LYS A 81 -40.65 -0.21 14.95
C LYS A 81 -41.14 0.48 16.22
N SER A 82 -40.23 0.82 17.11
CA SER A 82 -40.53 1.57 18.34
C SER A 82 -39.89 2.96 18.29
N ARG A 83 -40.44 3.92 19.03
CA ARG A 83 -39.86 5.24 19.19
C ARG A 83 -39.97 5.69 20.63
N VAL A 84 -38.84 5.91 21.29
CA VAL A 84 -38.77 6.51 22.62
C VAL A 84 -38.45 7.99 22.45
N GLY A 85 -39.22 8.85 23.11
CA GLY A 85 -39.00 10.30 23.14
C GLY A 85 -38.82 10.75 24.59
N VAL A 86 -37.74 11.48 24.88
CA VAL A 86 -37.46 12.08 26.19
C VAL A 86 -37.46 13.59 26.01
N LEU A 87 -38.23 14.29 26.82
CA LEU A 87 -38.27 15.75 26.84
C LEU A 87 -37.35 16.23 27.96
N VAL A 88 -36.38 17.06 27.61
CA VAL A 88 -35.40 17.63 28.53
C VAL A 88 -35.60 19.14 28.58
N SER A 89 -35.67 19.68 29.79
CA SER A 89 -35.85 21.10 30.07
C SER A 89 -34.55 21.74 30.51
N ASP A 90 -34.19 22.82 29.84
CA ASP A 90 -33.06 23.68 30.18
C ASP A 90 -33.56 25.12 30.27
N ARG A 91 -33.53 25.68 31.49
CA ARG A 91 -33.97 27.06 31.79
C ARG A 91 -35.36 27.41 31.22
N GLY A 92 -36.27 26.45 31.18
CA GLY A 92 -37.65 26.61 30.69
C GLY A 92 -37.83 26.42 29.18
N LEU A 93 -36.76 26.13 28.43
CA LEU A 93 -36.83 25.71 27.04
C LEU A 93 -36.71 24.19 26.92
N LEU A 94 -37.44 23.62 25.96
CA LEU A 94 -37.60 22.19 25.82
C LEU A 94 -36.83 21.65 24.62
N LEU A 95 -36.06 20.60 24.87
CA LEU A 95 -35.35 19.79 23.88
C LEU A 95 -35.95 18.39 23.86
N ARG A 96 -36.28 17.87 22.68
CA ARG A 96 -36.76 16.49 22.51
C ARG A 96 -35.63 15.58 22.08
N ALA A 97 -35.32 14.55 22.84
CA ALA A 97 -34.43 13.47 22.44
C ALA A 97 -35.22 12.26 21.95
N THR A 98 -34.92 11.74 20.77
CA THR A 98 -35.67 10.64 20.14
C THR A 98 -34.76 9.46 19.80
N TRP A 99 -35.13 8.26 20.21
CA TRP A 99 -34.49 7.00 19.81
C TRP A 99 -35.46 6.14 19.00
N PHE A 100 -35.01 5.67 17.83
CA PHE A 100 -35.77 4.79 16.97
C PHE A 100 -35.34 3.33 17.20
N ASN A 101 -36.30 2.42 17.32
CA ASN A 101 -36.12 0.99 17.53
C ASN A 101 -35.33 0.59 18.80
N GLN A 102 -35.29 1.47 19.81
CA GLN A 102 -34.60 1.22 21.08
C GLN A 102 -35.56 1.35 22.28
N PRO A 103 -36.47 0.37 22.49
CA PRO A 103 -37.49 0.48 23.54
C PRO A 103 -36.88 0.45 24.96
N PHE A 104 -35.72 -0.18 25.14
CA PHE A 104 -34.99 -0.25 26.41
C PHE A 104 -34.53 1.11 26.94
N MET A 105 -34.46 2.14 26.09
CA MET A 105 -34.05 3.48 26.52
C MET A 105 -35.10 4.10 27.44
N ARG A 106 -36.38 3.73 27.33
CA ARG A 106 -37.44 4.20 28.23
C ARG A 106 -37.10 3.94 29.69
N ASP A 107 -36.64 2.73 29.99
CA ASP A 107 -36.39 2.27 31.36
C ASP A 107 -35.12 2.89 31.97
N LYS A 108 -34.34 3.65 31.18
CA LYS A 108 -33.13 4.33 31.63
C LYS A 108 -33.36 5.78 32.04
N PHE A 109 -34.53 6.35 31.80
CA PHE A 109 -34.84 7.75 32.12
C PHE A 109 -35.95 7.85 33.13
N GLU A 110 -35.71 8.61 34.19
CA GLU A 110 -36.72 8.97 35.18
C GLU A 110 -37.03 10.47 35.11
N VAL A 111 -38.30 10.83 35.30
CA VAL A 111 -38.71 12.23 35.36
C VAL A 111 -38.09 12.90 36.58
N GLY A 112 -37.52 14.08 36.40
CA GLY A 112 -36.76 14.80 37.42
C GLY A 112 -35.25 14.55 37.36
N GLN A 113 -34.79 13.56 36.61
CA GLN A 113 -33.37 13.23 36.50
C GLN A 113 -32.60 14.26 35.68
N ARG A 114 -31.41 14.66 36.15
CA ARG A 114 -30.52 15.55 35.39
C ARG A 114 -29.69 14.74 34.41
N VAL A 115 -29.63 15.23 33.17
CA VAL A 115 -28.95 14.54 32.07
C VAL A 115 -28.17 15.54 31.22
N GLN A 116 -27.07 15.06 30.65
CA GLN A 116 -26.33 15.74 29.60
C GLN A 116 -26.50 14.96 28.31
N MET A 117 -27.00 15.60 27.26
CA MET A 117 -27.26 15.00 25.95
C MET A 117 -26.42 15.68 24.89
N SER A 118 -25.78 14.91 24.03
CA SER A 118 -25.00 15.42 22.89
C SER A 118 -25.43 14.77 21.59
N ALA A 119 -25.79 15.60 20.61
CA ALA A 119 -26.09 15.21 19.24
C ALA A 119 -26.15 16.46 18.35
N LYS A 120 -26.40 16.25 17.05
CA LYS A 120 -26.80 17.31 16.14
C LYS A 120 -28.28 17.66 16.35
N PRO A 121 -28.63 18.85 16.87
CA PRO A 121 -30.02 19.23 17.07
C PRO A 121 -30.63 19.67 15.73
N ARG A 122 -31.92 19.39 15.55
CA ARG A 122 -32.71 19.81 14.39
C ARG A 122 -33.97 20.53 14.83
N MET A 123 -34.38 21.55 14.09
CA MET A 123 -35.60 22.27 14.40
C MET A 123 -36.79 21.57 13.72
N ARG A 124 -37.68 20.95 14.52
CA ARG A 124 -38.89 20.28 14.01
C ARG A 124 -40.14 20.77 14.73
N GLY A 125 -41.03 21.41 13.98
CA GLY A 125 -42.32 21.90 14.51
C GLY A 125 -42.15 22.94 15.64
N GLY A 126 -41.12 23.79 15.56
CA GLY A 126 -40.84 24.83 16.55
C GLY A 126 -40.20 24.33 17.84
N ARG A 127 -39.68 23.10 17.88
CA ARG A 127 -38.90 22.57 18.99
C ARG A 127 -37.59 21.96 18.49
N TRP A 128 -36.56 22.05 19.31
CA TRP A 128 -35.31 21.35 19.07
C TRP A 128 -35.49 19.85 19.30
N GLU A 129 -34.99 19.05 18.37
CA GLU A 129 -34.99 17.60 18.44
C GLU A 129 -33.58 17.04 18.20
N MET A 130 -33.10 16.20 19.11
CA MET A 130 -31.87 15.41 18.95
C MET A 130 -32.25 13.96 18.66
N THR A 131 -31.69 13.40 17.60
CA THR A 131 -31.92 11.99 17.23
C THR A 131 -30.76 11.12 17.73
N HIS A 132 -31.09 10.07 18.48
CA HIS A 132 -30.14 9.17 19.17
C HIS A 132 -29.03 9.90 19.96
N PRO A 133 -29.35 10.87 20.84
CA PRO A 133 -28.31 11.59 21.57
C PRO A 133 -27.55 10.68 22.53
N HIS A 134 -26.24 10.90 22.58
CA HIS A 134 -25.42 10.32 23.62
C HIS A 134 -25.80 10.96 24.95
N THR A 135 -26.23 10.14 25.91
CA THR A 135 -26.76 10.60 27.19
C THR A 135 -25.80 10.22 28.31
N VAL A 136 -25.41 11.21 29.10
CA VAL A 136 -24.72 11.03 30.38
C VAL A 136 -25.70 11.41 31.48
N TRP A 137 -25.99 10.48 32.39
CA TRP A 137 -26.83 10.75 33.55
C TRP A 137 -26.00 11.47 34.61
N LEU A 138 -26.47 12.64 35.01
CA LEU A 138 -25.89 13.42 36.09
C LEU A 138 -26.66 13.00 37.36
N GLY A 139 -26.04 12.18 38.21
CA GLY A 139 -26.71 11.64 39.41
C GLY A 139 -27.12 12.72 40.42
N ASP A 140 -28.10 12.39 41.27
CA ASP A 140 -28.56 13.21 42.42
C ASP A 140 -27.87 12.86 43.76
N GLU A 141 -26.88 11.97 43.77
CA GLU A 141 -26.14 11.58 44.99
C GLU A 141 -24.64 11.87 44.90
N PHE A 142 -24.22 12.95 45.56
CA PHE A 142 -22.95 13.03 46.29
C PHE A 142 -23.21 13.83 47.58
N ALA A 143 -24.00 13.24 48.48
CA ALA A 143 -23.91 13.56 49.90
C ALA A 143 -23.04 12.45 50.54
N GLU A 144 -21.80 12.82 50.84
CA GLU A 144 -20.81 12.10 51.65
C GLU A 144 -20.22 10.80 51.09
N ALA A 145 -19.04 10.90 50.45
CA ALA A 145 -17.77 10.35 50.97
C ALA A 145 -16.69 10.32 49.88
N ASP A 146 -15.58 10.98 50.18
CA ASP A 146 -14.23 10.83 49.64
C ASP A 146 -13.99 10.83 48.11
N GLN A 147 -13.51 12.00 47.67
CA GLN A 147 -12.45 12.21 46.69
C GLN A 147 -12.46 11.34 45.42
N GLN A 148 -13.06 11.86 44.35
CA GLN A 148 -12.54 11.65 42.99
C GLN A 148 -12.90 12.83 42.07
N PRO A 149 -12.04 13.18 41.10
CA PRO A 149 -11.94 14.53 40.59
C PRO A 149 -13.07 14.93 39.66
N THR A 150 -13.58 16.12 39.96
CA THR A 150 -14.05 17.19 39.07
C THR A 150 -13.70 17.04 37.59
N ASN A 151 -14.73 17.22 36.77
CA ASN A 151 -14.80 17.34 35.32
C ASN A 151 -14.73 16.01 34.53
N PRO A 152 -15.86 15.50 33.98
CA PRO A 152 -15.73 14.69 32.77
C PRO A 152 -14.96 15.54 31.75
N SER A 153 -13.81 15.06 31.28
CA SER A 153 -13.12 15.73 30.19
C SER A 153 -14.13 15.95 29.08
N ALA A 154 -14.17 17.18 28.58
CA ALA A 154 -15.06 17.53 27.49
C ALA A 154 -14.84 16.61 26.29
N LEU A 155 -13.59 16.21 26.05
CA LEU A 155 -13.24 15.23 25.03
C LEU A 155 -13.15 13.82 25.64
N GLN A 156 -14.00 12.90 25.20
CA GLN A 156 -14.06 11.53 25.73
C GLN A 156 -13.55 10.49 24.72
N PRO A 157 -12.58 9.63 25.08
CA PRO A 157 -12.08 8.61 24.17
C PRO A 157 -13.13 7.53 23.87
N ILE A 158 -13.17 7.05 22.64
CA ILE A 158 -13.96 5.91 22.19
C ILE A 158 -13.01 4.73 21.98
N TYR A 159 -13.20 3.64 22.72
CA TYR A 159 -12.40 2.42 22.56
C TYR A 159 -13.09 1.39 21.65
N PRO A 160 -12.34 0.48 21.01
CA PRO A 160 -12.90 -0.77 20.49
C PRO A 160 -13.57 -1.56 21.64
N LEU A 161 -14.79 -2.06 21.43
CA LEU A 161 -15.56 -2.80 22.44
C LEU A 161 -15.84 -4.24 21.99
N THR A 162 -16.08 -5.12 22.97
CA THR A 162 -16.64 -6.46 22.77
C THR A 162 -18.02 -6.56 23.43
N GLU A 163 -18.78 -7.58 23.06
CA GLU A 163 -20.10 -7.84 23.61
C GLU A 163 -20.07 -7.88 25.15
N GLY A 164 -20.88 -7.01 25.77
CA GLY A 164 -21.03 -6.89 27.22
C GLY A 164 -20.10 -5.87 27.90
N LEU A 165 -19.16 -5.24 27.18
CA LEU A 165 -18.32 -4.16 27.69
C LEU A 165 -18.80 -2.80 27.14
N SER A 166 -18.88 -1.77 27.99
CA SER A 166 -19.34 -0.43 27.62
C SER A 166 -18.19 0.57 27.59
N GLN A 167 -18.35 1.68 26.86
CA GLN A 167 -17.39 2.79 26.88
C GLN A 167 -17.17 3.32 28.29
N TYR A 168 -18.24 3.42 29.10
CA TYR A 168 -18.15 3.83 30.51
C TYR A 168 -17.19 2.96 31.30
N HIS A 169 -17.28 1.63 31.18
CA HIS A 169 -16.37 0.73 31.89
C HIS A 169 -14.92 0.90 31.44
N MET A 170 -14.68 1.00 30.12
CA MET A 170 -13.33 1.22 29.58
C MET A 170 -12.73 2.55 30.02
N ARG A 171 -13.49 3.65 29.92
CA ARG A 171 -13.09 4.99 30.37
C ARG A 171 -12.75 5.00 31.85
N ARG A 172 -13.56 4.34 32.69
CA ARG A 172 -13.32 4.23 34.13
C ARG A 172 -12.02 3.48 34.45
N ILE A 173 -11.79 2.35 33.77
CA ILE A 173 -10.55 1.58 33.95
C ILE A 173 -9.34 2.41 33.50
N ALA A 174 -9.42 3.10 32.36
CA ALA A 174 -8.37 3.99 31.88
C ALA A 174 -8.09 5.15 32.87
N ALA A 175 -9.13 5.79 33.39
CA ALA A 175 -9.01 6.88 34.38
C ALA A 175 -8.34 6.44 35.68
N GLU A 176 -8.45 5.15 36.06
CA GLU A 176 -7.79 4.63 37.25
C GLU A 176 -6.34 4.19 36.98
N VAL A 177 -6.08 3.57 35.83
CA VAL A 177 -4.77 2.96 35.51
C VAL A 177 -3.79 4.00 34.95
N VAL A 178 -4.23 4.85 34.02
CA VAL A 178 -3.33 5.76 33.29
C VAL A 178 -2.58 6.71 34.23
N PRO A 179 -3.21 7.40 35.20
CA PRO A 179 -2.48 8.29 36.10
C PRO A 179 -1.44 7.57 36.97
N LYS A 180 -1.69 6.31 37.34
CA LYS A 180 -0.81 5.51 38.21
C LYS A 180 0.40 4.94 37.46
N PHE A 181 0.22 4.58 36.18
CA PHE A 181 1.19 3.77 35.45
C PHE A 181 1.74 4.42 34.17
N ALA A 182 1.31 5.63 33.80
CA ALA A 182 1.77 6.30 32.57
C ALA A 182 3.28 6.55 32.51
N ASP A 183 3.95 6.79 33.64
CA ASP A 183 5.41 7.05 33.68
C ASP A 183 6.25 5.76 33.85
N VAL A 184 5.61 4.59 33.93
CA VAL A 184 6.30 3.31 34.12
C VAL A 184 6.96 2.81 32.83
N PRO A 185 6.34 2.93 31.64
CA PRO A 185 7.01 2.62 30.38
C PRO A 185 8.30 3.41 30.19
N ASP A 186 9.36 2.71 29.79
CA ASP A 186 10.63 3.33 29.47
C ASP A 186 10.50 4.27 28.27
N GLU A 187 10.99 5.52 28.42
CA GLU A 187 11.19 6.39 27.27
C GLU A 187 12.29 5.82 26.38
N VAL A 188 11.97 5.68 25.10
CA VAL A 188 12.82 5.07 24.08
C VAL A 188 13.53 6.12 23.23
N PHE A 189 12.99 7.33 23.15
CA PHE A 189 13.61 8.42 22.43
C PHE A 189 14.55 9.24 23.32
N SER A 190 15.65 9.70 22.75
CA SER A 190 16.52 10.65 23.43
C SER A 190 15.84 12.02 23.56
N PRO A 191 16.20 12.84 24.56
CA PRO A 191 15.69 14.19 24.69
C PRO A 191 15.90 15.04 23.42
N THR A 192 16.99 14.80 22.70
CA THR A 192 17.29 15.47 21.43
C THR A 192 16.26 15.12 20.36
N LEU A 193 15.93 13.83 20.20
CA LEU A 193 14.96 13.38 19.20
C LEU A 193 13.54 13.87 19.55
N LEU A 194 13.19 13.89 20.83
CA LEU A 194 11.92 14.46 21.28
C LEU A 194 11.80 15.94 20.90
N ALA A 195 12.86 16.73 21.12
CA ALA A 195 12.87 18.15 20.80
C ALA A 195 12.89 18.43 19.28
N GLU A 196 13.63 17.64 18.51
CA GLU A 196 13.76 17.82 17.05
C GLU A 196 12.44 17.62 16.30
N TYR A 197 11.65 16.63 16.72
CA TYR A 197 10.39 16.26 16.04
C TYR A 197 9.12 16.75 16.76
N ASP A 198 9.28 17.59 17.80
CA ASP A 198 8.21 18.13 18.65
C ASP A 198 7.29 17.03 19.20
N LEU A 199 7.92 16.07 19.90
CA LEU A 199 7.29 14.86 20.37
C LEU A 199 7.11 14.89 21.89
N LEU A 200 5.91 14.51 22.36
CA LEU A 200 5.63 14.34 23.78
C LEU A 200 6.45 13.18 24.38
N SER A 201 6.73 13.29 25.69
CA SER A 201 7.23 12.16 26.47
C SER A 201 6.20 11.02 26.47
N ILE A 202 6.65 9.77 26.63
CA ILE A 202 5.75 8.61 26.64
C ILE A 202 4.65 8.73 27.69
N GLY A 203 4.97 9.23 28.90
CA GLY A 203 4.00 9.41 29.97
C GLY A 203 2.95 10.47 29.65
N ASP A 204 3.38 11.61 29.10
CA ASP A 204 2.46 12.69 28.72
C ASP A 204 1.61 12.31 27.51
N ALA A 205 2.18 11.56 26.56
CA ALA A 205 1.44 11.02 25.42
C ALA A 205 0.38 10.00 25.87
N LEU A 206 0.70 9.11 26.82
CA LEU A 206 -0.27 8.15 27.38
C LEU A 206 -1.41 8.86 28.13
N ARG A 207 -1.11 9.90 28.90
CA ARG A 207 -2.15 10.72 29.55
C ARG A 207 -3.01 11.43 28.51
N SER A 208 -2.39 12.06 27.53
CA SER A 208 -3.06 12.86 26.51
C SER A 208 -3.92 12.00 25.58
N ILE A 209 -3.52 10.76 25.28
CA ILE A 209 -4.32 9.87 24.41
C ILE A 209 -5.52 9.28 25.16
N HIS A 210 -5.39 8.94 26.45
CA HIS A 210 -6.47 8.29 27.21
C HIS A 210 -7.35 9.25 28.02
N LEU A 211 -6.80 10.39 28.44
CA LEU A 211 -7.44 11.39 29.29
C LEU A 211 -7.20 12.81 28.73
N PRO A 212 -7.56 13.08 27.46
CA PRO A 212 -7.30 14.37 26.84
C PRO A 212 -8.11 15.49 27.48
N GLN A 213 -7.51 16.68 27.58
CA GLN A 213 -8.22 17.89 27.97
C GLN A 213 -8.74 18.66 26.75
N ASN A 214 -8.06 18.54 25.61
CA ASN A 214 -8.40 19.20 24.35
C ASN A 214 -7.91 18.37 23.15
N THR A 215 -8.36 18.76 21.96
CA THR A 215 -8.00 18.09 20.71
C THR A 215 -6.51 18.21 20.38
N GLU A 216 -5.86 19.33 20.73
CA GLU A 216 -4.42 19.53 20.50
C GLU A 216 -3.57 18.47 21.22
N GLN A 217 -3.91 18.13 22.46
CA GLN A 217 -3.26 17.07 23.22
C GLN A 217 -3.44 15.69 22.56
N VAL A 218 -4.63 15.40 22.03
CA VAL A 218 -4.89 14.17 21.28
C VAL A 218 -4.00 14.10 20.05
N GLU A 219 -3.96 15.17 19.25
CA GLU A 219 -3.17 15.19 18.01
C GLU A 219 -1.67 15.07 18.30
N ALA A 220 -1.16 15.75 19.33
CA ALA A 220 0.24 15.63 19.76
C ALA A 220 0.57 14.20 20.23
N ALA A 221 -0.33 13.56 20.98
CA ALA A 221 -0.16 12.18 21.44
C ALA A 221 -0.23 11.17 20.29
N ARG A 222 -1.18 11.33 19.36
CA ARG A 222 -1.30 10.51 18.15
C ARG A 222 -0.05 10.64 17.31
N ARG A 223 0.38 11.87 17.00
CA ARG A 223 1.63 12.15 16.28
C ARG A 223 2.82 11.43 16.91
N ARG A 224 2.95 11.49 18.24
CA ARG A 224 4.01 10.79 18.98
C ARG A 224 3.98 9.26 18.82
N PHE A 225 2.82 8.62 18.94
CA PHE A 225 2.74 7.16 18.83
C PHE A 225 2.83 6.68 17.39
N ILE A 226 2.26 7.42 16.44
CA ILE A 226 2.40 7.18 15.00
C ILE A 226 3.89 7.27 14.61
N PHE A 227 4.56 8.36 14.99
CA PHE A 227 5.99 8.53 14.72
C PHE A 227 6.80 7.38 15.30
N GLN A 228 6.57 6.99 16.57
CA GLN A 228 7.30 5.87 17.16
C GLN A 228 7.06 4.55 16.46
N GLU A 229 5.82 4.23 16.12
CA GLU A 229 5.50 2.98 15.45
C GLU A 229 6.18 2.88 14.07
N LEU A 230 6.14 3.97 13.31
CA LEU A 230 6.80 4.06 11.99
C LEU A 230 8.32 4.10 12.11
N PHE A 231 8.87 4.84 13.08
CA PHE A 231 10.31 4.94 13.32
C PHE A 231 10.92 3.56 13.63
N ILE A 232 10.28 2.78 14.51
CA ILE A 232 10.77 1.44 14.87
C ILE A 232 10.72 0.51 13.64
N LEU A 233 9.68 0.62 12.80
CA LEU A 233 9.62 -0.13 11.54
C LEU A 233 10.78 0.24 10.61
N GLN A 234 11.03 1.54 10.39
CA GLN A 234 12.13 2.02 9.55
C GLN A 234 13.50 1.59 10.09
N LEU A 235 13.68 1.61 11.41
CA LEU A 235 14.88 1.14 12.08
C LEU A 235 15.12 -0.36 11.86
N ALA A 236 14.06 -1.17 11.96
CA ALA A 236 14.13 -2.60 11.71
C ALA A 236 14.51 -2.93 10.25
N LEU A 237 13.96 -2.17 9.29
CA LEU A 237 14.29 -2.29 7.87
C LEU A 237 15.75 -1.85 7.58
N ALA A 238 16.23 -0.79 8.24
CA ALA A 238 17.63 -0.37 8.16
C ALA A 238 18.59 -1.42 8.75
N ALA A 239 18.25 -1.98 9.92
CA ALA A 239 19.02 -3.06 10.54
C ALA A 239 19.10 -4.30 9.63
N ARG A 240 17.99 -4.68 8.99
CA ARG A 240 17.95 -5.78 8.02
C ARG A 240 18.87 -5.53 6.82
N ARG A 241 18.84 -4.31 6.26
CA ARG A 241 19.74 -3.92 5.15
C ARG A 241 21.20 -4.02 5.56
N HIS A 242 21.54 -3.55 6.76
CA HIS A 242 22.89 -3.64 7.28
C HIS A 242 23.35 -5.10 7.48
N GLN A 243 22.52 -5.93 8.12
CA GLN A 243 22.81 -7.35 8.32
C GLN A 243 23.06 -8.07 6.98
N GLN A 244 22.28 -7.75 5.93
CA GLN A 244 22.52 -8.29 4.59
C GLN A 244 23.86 -7.83 3.99
N ARG A 245 24.27 -6.59 4.22
CA ARG A 245 25.55 -6.05 3.75
C ARG A 245 26.77 -6.62 4.49
N VAL A 246 26.61 -6.98 5.77
CA VAL A 246 27.69 -7.53 6.61
C VAL A 246 27.80 -9.05 6.49
N ASN A 247 26.68 -9.77 6.49
CA ASN A 247 26.67 -11.24 6.53
C ASN A 247 26.98 -11.88 5.18
N PHE A 248 26.83 -11.14 4.08
CA PHE A 248 27.05 -11.64 2.75
C PHE A 248 28.09 -10.81 2.00
N ARG A 249 28.81 -11.47 1.11
CA ARG A 249 29.77 -10.83 0.19
C ARG A 249 29.35 -11.04 -1.25
N ALA A 250 29.54 -10.01 -2.06
CA ALA A 250 29.33 -10.00 -3.49
C ALA A 250 30.65 -9.68 -4.22
N PRO A 251 30.80 -10.07 -5.50
CA PRO A 251 31.96 -9.66 -6.28
C PRO A 251 31.97 -8.14 -6.48
N ALA A 252 33.11 -7.47 -6.33
CA ALA A 252 33.21 -6.04 -6.66
C ALA A 252 33.26 -5.87 -8.18
N LEU A 253 32.28 -5.17 -8.74
CA LEU A 253 32.07 -4.98 -10.18
C LEU A 253 32.12 -3.47 -10.51
N GLU A 254 33.33 -2.91 -10.58
CA GLU A 254 33.54 -1.48 -10.80
C GLU A 254 33.32 -1.08 -12.28
N ALA A 255 32.36 -0.19 -12.54
CA ALA A 255 32.15 0.37 -13.88
C ALA A 255 33.18 1.47 -14.19
N ASN A 256 34.42 1.08 -14.46
CA ASN A 256 35.47 2.04 -14.84
C ASN A 256 35.17 2.71 -16.20
N PRO A 257 35.83 3.84 -16.54
CA PRO A 257 35.55 4.59 -17.77
C PRO A 257 35.72 3.78 -19.07
N GLN A 258 36.57 2.76 -19.08
CA GLN A 258 36.71 1.88 -20.25
C GLN A 258 35.51 0.94 -20.41
N ILE A 259 34.98 0.40 -19.32
CA ILE A 259 33.80 -0.46 -19.32
C ILE A 259 32.57 0.37 -19.71
N ASP A 260 32.34 1.53 -19.07
CA ASP A 260 31.23 2.42 -19.41
C ASP A 260 31.28 2.84 -20.89
N ALA A 261 32.43 3.27 -21.40
CA ALA A 261 32.58 3.65 -22.81
C ALA A 261 32.34 2.49 -23.78
N ARG A 262 32.67 1.25 -23.40
CA ARG A 262 32.40 0.06 -24.24
C ARG A 262 30.93 -0.31 -24.25
N ILE A 263 30.26 -0.23 -23.11
CA ILE A 263 28.83 -0.56 -22.99
C ILE A 263 28.00 0.51 -23.70
N THR A 264 28.25 1.79 -23.43
CA THR A 264 27.50 2.91 -24.02
C THR A 264 27.59 2.94 -25.55
N ARG A 265 28.72 2.54 -26.15
CA ARG A 265 28.86 2.42 -27.61
C ARG A 265 27.98 1.35 -28.26
N LEU A 266 27.53 0.35 -27.50
CA LEU A 266 26.60 -0.67 -28.00
C LEU A 266 25.15 -0.14 -28.03
N LEU A 267 24.88 0.96 -27.34
CA LEU A 267 23.53 1.49 -27.21
C LEU A 267 23.21 2.39 -28.41
N PRO A 268 22.03 2.22 -29.04
CA PRO A 268 21.65 3.02 -30.20
C PRO A 268 21.19 4.46 -29.84
N PHE A 269 21.21 4.84 -28.57
CA PHE A 269 20.79 6.14 -28.06
C PHE A 269 21.48 6.48 -26.75
N GLU A 270 21.50 7.76 -26.40
CA GLU A 270 22.05 8.24 -25.13
C GLU A 270 21.04 8.04 -23.99
N PHE A 271 21.58 7.82 -22.79
CA PHE A 271 20.76 7.76 -21.59
C PHE A 271 20.16 9.13 -21.26
N THR A 272 18.89 9.14 -20.87
CA THR A 272 18.29 10.32 -20.23
C THR A 272 18.98 10.64 -18.91
N PRO A 273 18.87 11.88 -18.38
CA PRO A 273 19.46 12.24 -17.09
C PRO A 273 19.04 11.29 -15.95
N GLY A 274 17.76 10.92 -15.86
CA GLY A 274 17.25 9.97 -14.87
C GLY A 274 17.78 8.56 -15.06
N GLN A 275 17.93 8.08 -16.30
CA GLN A 275 18.57 6.79 -16.56
C GLN A 275 20.05 6.79 -16.19
N ARG A 276 20.77 7.89 -16.48
CA ARG A 276 22.18 8.03 -16.10
C ARG A 276 22.35 8.01 -14.59
N ALA A 277 21.54 8.77 -13.85
CA ALA A 277 21.55 8.76 -12.39
C ALA A 277 21.31 7.35 -11.82
N ALA A 278 20.31 6.62 -12.34
CA ALA A 278 20.05 5.24 -11.91
C ALA A 278 21.21 4.28 -12.26
N VAL A 279 21.83 4.45 -13.43
CA VAL A 279 23.01 3.68 -13.83
C VAL A 279 24.17 3.94 -12.87
N ASP A 280 24.43 5.20 -12.52
CA ASP A 280 25.54 5.59 -11.65
C ASP A 280 25.32 5.05 -10.22
N GLU A 281 24.09 5.14 -9.70
CA GLU A 281 23.72 4.53 -8.40
C GLU A 281 23.93 3.01 -8.38
N ILE A 282 23.45 2.30 -9.43
CA ILE A 282 23.61 0.85 -9.56
C ILE A 282 25.09 0.48 -9.69
N ALA A 283 25.85 1.22 -10.50
CA ALA A 283 27.26 0.98 -10.71
C ALA A 283 28.07 1.20 -9.42
N GLN A 284 27.73 2.22 -8.63
CA GLN A 284 28.36 2.49 -7.35
C GLN A 284 28.11 1.35 -6.35
N ASP A 285 26.87 0.86 -6.25
CA ASP A 285 26.55 -0.26 -5.36
C ASP A 285 27.20 -1.58 -5.82
N MET A 286 27.26 -1.82 -7.13
CA MET A 286 27.92 -2.99 -7.71
C MET A 286 29.44 -2.97 -7.53
N ALA A 287 30.06 -1.78 -7.40
CA ALA A 287 31.49 -1.67 -7.13
C ALA A 287 31.86 -2.10 -5.69
N ALA A 288 30.90 -2.17 -4.78
CA ALA A 288 31.12 -2.59 -3.40
C ALA A 288 31.23 -4.11 -3.26
N THR A 289 31.89 -4.58 -2.19
CA THR A 289 31.97 -6.00 -1.82
C THR A 289 30.73 -6.50 -1.07
N ALA A 290 29.80 -5.60 -0.74
CA ALA A 290 28.51 -5.93 -0.16
C ALA A 290 27.48 -6.17 -1.27
N PRO A 291 26.55 -7.13 -1.13
CA PRO A 291 25.52 -7.35 -2.14
C PRO A 291 24.61 -6.13 -2.30
N MET A 292 24.44 -5.71 -3.55
CA MET A 292 23.43 -4.73 -3.91
C MET A 292 22.06 -5.40 -3.82
N ASN A 293 21.09 -4.74 -3.18
CA ASN A 293 19.69 -5.14 -3.18
C ASN A 293 18.86 -3.91 -3.54
N ARG A 294 18.63 -3.73 -4.84
CA ARG A 294 18.06 -2.48 -5.37
C ARG A 294 16.80 -2.71 -6.17
N LEU A 295 15.80 -1.87 -5.96
CA LEU A 295 14.57 -1.76 -6.72
C LEU A 295 14.69 -0.59 -7.71
N LEU A 296 14.73 -0.91 -9.00
CA LEU A 296 14.60 0.03 -10.09
C LEU A 296 13.12 0.17 -10.47
N GLN A 297 12.51 1.27 -10.06
CA GLN A 297 11.15 1.61 -10.42
C GLN A 297 11.12 2.72 -11.46
N GLY A 298 10.08 2.71 -12.29
CA GLY A 298 9.86 3.74 -13.29
C GLY A 298 8.56 3.51 -14.04
N ASP A 299 8.05 4.54 -14.69
CA ASP A 299 6.85 4.45 -15.52
C ASP A 299 7.04 3.41 -16.65
N VAL A 300 5.94 2.86 -17.17
CA VAL A 300 5.96 1.90 -18.27
C VAL A 300 6.65 2.54 -19.46
N GLY A 301 7.73 1.96 -19.96
CA GLY A 301 8.51 2.50 -21.08
C GLY A 301 9.53 3.59 -20.71
N SER A 302 9.86 3.79 -19.42
CA SER A 302 10.97 4.67 -18.98
C SER A 302 12.38 4.13 -19.32
N GLY A 303 12.47 2.96 -19.95
CA GLY A 303 13.75 2.33 -20.34
C GLY A 303 14.46 1.55 -19.22
N LYS A 304 13.72 1.06 -18.21
CA LYS A 304 14.26 0.20 -17.13
C LYS A 304 15.13 -0.95 -17.64
N THR A 305 14.68 -1.63 -18.70
CA THR A 305 15.42 -2.73 -19.33
C THR A 305 16.82 -2.31 -19.75
N LEU A 306 17.00 -1.08 -20.25
CA LEU A 306 18.33 -0.61 -20.67
C LEU A 306 19.27 -0.45 -19.48
N VAL A 307 18.79 0.13 -18.38
CA VAL A 307 19.55 0.27 -17.14
C VAL A 307 19.95 -1.11 -16.59
N ALA A 308 19.04 -2.07 -16.64
CA ALA A 308 19.37 -3.46 -16.29
C ALA A 308 20.41 -4.09 -17.23
N VAL A 309 20.29 -3.89 -18.54
CA VAL A 309 21.26 -4.39 -19.53
C VAL A 309 22.65 -3.81 -19.29
N TYR A 310 22.74 -2.52 -18.94
CA TYR A 310 24.01 -1.92 -18.52
C TYR A 310 24.62 -2.67 -17.32
N ALA A 311 23.84 -2.90 -16.26
CA ALA A 311 24.30 -3.64 -15.08
C ALA A 311 24.74 -5.08 -15.41
N LEU A 312 23.98 -5.80 -16.24
CA LEU A 312 24.33 -7.14 -16.74
C LEU A 312 25.68 -7.12 -17.47
N LEU A 313 25.93 -6.12 -18.31
CA LEU A 313 27.17 -6.01 -19.07
C LEU A 313 28.37 -5.61 -18.20
N VAL A 314 28.18 -4.79 -17.17
CA VAL A 314 29.23 -4.51 -16.16
C VAL A 314 29.65 -5.80 -15.45
N CYS A 315 28.68 -6.66 -15.09
CA CYS A 315 28.94 -7.96 -14.48
C CYS A 315 29.75 -8.88 -15.41
N VAL A 316 29.32 -8.98 -16.67
CA VAL A 316 30.02 -9.79 -17.69
C VAL A 316 31.41 -9.26 -18.00
N ALA A 317 31.63 -7.95 -17.98
CA ALA A 317 32.94 -7.34 -18.20
C ALA A 317 34.00 -7.76 -17.15
N HIS A 318 33.57 -8.16 -15.95
CA HIS A 318 34.42 -8.70 -14.90
C HIS A 318 34.55 -10.24 -14.94
N GLY A 319 34.04 -10.88 -15.99
CA GLY A 319 34.10 -12.33 -16.16
C GLY A 319 33.15 -13.12 -15.25
N HIS A 320 32.15 -12.44 -14.66
CA HIS A 320 31.09 -13.07 -13.89
C HIS A 320 29.87 -13.40 -14.76
N GLN A 321 29.13 -14.43 -14.36
CA GLN A 321 27.87 -14.78 -15.00
C GLN A 321 26.76 -13.86 -14.48
N ALA A 322 25.84 -13.48 -15.36
CA ALA A 322 24.67 -12.70 -15.01
C ALA A 322 23.38 -13.41 -15.43
N ALA A 323 22.28 -13.14 -14.72
CA ALA A 323 20.98 -13.70 -15.02
C ALA A 323 19.92 -12.60 -15.17
N LEU A 324 19.07 -12.70 -16.18
CA LEU A 324 17.87 -11.89 -16.35
C LEU A 324 16.64 -12.80 -16.25
N MET A 325 15.85 -12.58 -15.21
CA MET A 325 14.64 -13.34 -14.93
C MET A 325 13.41 -12.56 -15.38
N ALA A 326 12.55 -13.21 -16.16
CA ALA A 326 11.28 -12.66 -16.63
C ALA A 326 10.10 -13.50 -16.09
N PRO A 327 8.91 -12.89 -15.90
CA PRO A 327 7.75 -13.57 -15.29
C PRO A 327 7.14 -14.63 -16.23
N THR A 328 7.29 -14.45 -17.54
CA THR A 328 6.72 -15.34 -18.57
C THR A 328 7.76 -15.69 -19.62
N GLU A 329 7.55 -16.83 -20.28
CA GLU A 329 8.41 -17.28 -21.38
C GLU A 329 8.40 -16.29 -22.57
N ILE A 330 7.24 -15.67 -22.84
CA ILE A 330 7.10 -14.64 -23.88
C ILE A 330 8.03 -13.46 -23.60
N LEU A 331 8.02 -12.93 -22.37
CA LEU A 331 8.88 -11.81 -22.02
C LEU A 331 10.36 -12.20 -22.02
N ALA A 332 10.70 -13.43 -21.57
CA ALA A 332 12.06 -13.95 -21.64
C ALA A 332 12.57 -14.02 -23.09
N ARG A 333 11.74 -14.51 -24.02
CA ARG A 333 12.06 -14.57 -25.45
C ARG A 333 12.21 -13.18 -26.07
N GLN A 334 11.36 -12.24 -25.68
CA GLN A 334 11.45 -10.84 -26.12
C GLN A 334 12.75 -10.17 -25.65
N HIS A 335 13.12 -10.36 -24.38
CA HIS A 335 14.40 -9.89 -23.86
C HIS A 335 15.58 -10.51 -24.60
N ALA A 336 15.51 -11.81 -24.90
CA ALA A 336 16.53 -12.51 -25.68
C ALA A 336 16.66 -11.95 -27.11
N HIS A 337 15.56 -11.67 -27.80
CA HIS A 337 15.59 -11.06 -29.13
C HIS A 337 16.13 -9.63 -29.11
N THR A 338 15.76 -8.83 -28.10
CA THR A 338 16.25 -7.46 -27.94
C THR A 338 17.75 -7.45 -27.66
N LEU A 339 18.21 -8.33 -26.76
CA LEU A 339 19.62 -8.50 -26.44
C LEU A 339 20.41 -9.04 -27.61
N GLN A 340 19.84 -9.94 -28.42
CA GLN A 340 20.49 -10.43 -29.64
C GLN A 340 20.92 -9.26 -30.52
N ARG A 341 20.00 -8.33 -30.80
CA ARG A 341 20.24 -7.14 -31.64
C ARG A 341 21.27 -6.19 -31.04
N LEU A 342 21.17 -5.93 -29.73
CA LEU A 342 22.11 -5.05 -29.02
C LEU A 342 23.53 -5.64 -28.94
N LEU A 343 23.64 -6.97 -28.90
CA LEU A 343 24.90 -7.69 -28.71
C LEU A 343 25.47 -8.26 -30.00
N GLU A 344 24.93 -7.91 -31.18
CA GLU A 344 25.41 -8.41 -32.49
C GLU A 344 26.91 -8.17 -32.70
N GLN A 345 27.42 -7.04 -32.19
CA GLN A 345 28.84 -6.66 -32.29
C GLN A 345 29.66 -7.02 -31.04
N SER A 346 29.07 -7.77 -30.11
CA SER A 346 29.67 -8.14 -28.83
C SER A 346 30.16 -9.60 -28.83
N ARG A 347 31.06 -9.92 -27.89
CA ARG A 347 31.54 -11.29 -27.64
C ARG A 347 30.77 -11.99 -26.53
N VAL A 348 29.73 -11.35 -25.99
CA VAL A 348 28.93 -11.86 -24.86
C VAL A 348 28.13 -13.07 -25.33
N ARG A 349 28.35 -14.22 -24.67
CA ARG A 349 27.63 -15.47 -24.93
C ARG A 349 26.39 -15.52 -24.04
N TYR A 350 25.22 -15.63 -24.64
CA TYR A 350 23.97 -15.76 -23.89
C TYR A 350 23.19 -17.04 -24.25
N ARG A 351 22.38 -17.49 -23.28
CA ARG A 351 21.43 -18.61 -23.45
C ARG A 351 20.06 -18.27 -22.87
N LEU A 352 19.04 -18.87 -23.46
CA LEU A 352 17.66 -18.84 -22.96
C LEU A 352 17.41 -20.11 -22.13
N LEU A 353 16.82 -19.98 -20.94
CA LEU A 353 16.37 -21.09 -20.09
C LEU A 353 14.89 -20.87 -19.70
N VAL A 354 13.99 -21.52 -20.43
CA VAL A 354 12.53 -21.42 -20.25
C VAL A 354 11.89 -22.81 -20.20
N GLY A 355 10.67 -22.89 -19.68
CA GLY A 355 9.95 -24.16 -19.50
C GLY A 355 9.68 -24.90 -20.81
N GLY A 356 9.45 -24.18 -21.91
CA GLY A 356 9.19 -24.75 -23.24
C GLY A 356 10.41 -25.33 -23.97
N LEU A 357 11.61 -25.35 -23.39
CA LEU A 357 12.80 -25.93 -24.04
C LEU A 357 12.74 -27.45 -24.11
N LYS A 358 13.25 -28.02 -25.21
CA LYS A 358 13.39 -29.48 -25.33
C LYS A 358 14.38 -30.00 -24.29
N ALA A 359 14.16 -31.23 -23.81
CA ALA A 359 14.99 -31.82 -22.77
C ALA A 359 16.50 -31.88 -23.11
N ALA A 360 16.83 -32.12 -24.39
CA ALA A 360 18.21 -32.14 -24.87
C ALA A 360 18.86 -30.75 -24.81
N GLU A 361 18.20 -29.73 -25.37
CA GLU A 361 18.65 -28.33 -25.36
C GLU A 361 18.80 -27.81 -23.92
N ARG A 362 17.83 -28.12 -23.06
CA ARG A 362 17.87 -27.76 -21.64
C ARG A 362 19.08 -28.35 -20.94
N LYS A 363 19.40 -29.63 -21.19
CA LYS A 363 20.57 -30.31 -20.60
C LYS A 363 21.88 -29.69 -21.07
N GLU A 364 21.96 -29.28 -22.34
CA GLU A 364 23.12 -28.59 -22.89
C GLU A 364 23.33 -27.23 -22.22
N VAL A 365 22.27 -26.40 -22.14
CA VAL A 365 22.32 -25.09 -21.49
C VAL A 365 22.79 -25.21 -20.04
N LEU A 366 22.25 -26.16 -19.26
CA LEU A 366 22.68 -26.40 -17.88
C LEU A 366 24.16 -26.79 -17.77
N ARG A 367 24.67 -27.57 -18.73
CA ARG A 367 26.08 -27.97 -18.79
C ARG A 367 26.98 -26.76 -19.06
N GLU A 368 26.64 -25.95 -20.07
CA GLU A 368 27.39 -24.75 -20.42
C GLU A 368 27.39 -23.73 -19.27
N MET A 369 26.26 -23.56 -18.58
CA MET A 369 26.14 -22.70 -17.40
C MET A 369 27.08 -23.13 -16.27
N ALA A 370 27.08 -24.41 -15.93
CA ALA A 370 27.95 -24.97 -14.89
C ALA A 370 29.44 -24.90 -15.27
N ALA A 371 29.77 -25.02 -16.56
CA ALA A 371 31.13 -24.89 -17.08
C ALA A 371 31.65 -23.44 -17.11
N GLY A 372 30.74 -22.45 -17.08
CA GLY A 372 31.07 -21.03 -17.30
C GLY A 372 31.27 -20.68 -18.78
N GLU A 373 30.65 -21.45 -19.68
CA GLU A 373 30.67 -21.21 -21.13
C GLU A 373 29.57 -20.21 -21.56
N VAL A 374 28.68 -19.83 -20.65
CA VAL A 374 27.65 -18.81 -20.84
C VAL A 374 27.94 -17.63 -19.93
N ASP A 375 27.88 -16.41 -20.48
CA ASP A 375 28.12 -15.18 -19.73
C ASP A 375 26.79 -14.57 -19.20
N LEU A 376 25.72 -14.66 -19.99
CA LEU A 376 24.38 -14.14 -19.65
C LEU A 376 23.29 -15.20 -19.85
N VAL A 377 22.46 -15.42 -18.83
CA VAL A 377 21.31 -16.35 -18.94
C VAL A 377 20.02 -15.56 -18.82
N ILE A 378 19.11 -15.75 -19.78
CA ILE A 378 17.77 -15.16 -19.76
C ILE A 378 16.79 -16.28 -19.50
N GLY A 379 15.90 -16.14 -18.53
CA GLY A 379 14.99 -17.24 -18.21
C GLY A 379 13.81 -16.86 -17.36
N THR A 380 12.97 -17.84 -17.05
CA THR A 380 11.84 -17.68 -16.13
C THR A 380 12.21 -18.19 -14.74
N HIS A 381 11.21 -18.45 -13.88
CA HIS A 381 11.38 -19.16 -12.61
C HIS A 381 12.11 -20.51 -12.73
N ALA A 382 12.23 -21.06 -13.93
CA ALA A 382 13.07 -22.23 -14.23
C ALA A 382 14.54 -22.05 -13.78
N LEU A 383 15.03 -20.82 -13.64
CA LEU A 383 16.38 -20.51 -13.14
C LEU A 383 16.57 -20.80 -11.64
N LEU A 384 15.50 -21.00 -10.88
CA LEU A 384 15.54 -21.29 -9.44
C LEU A 384 15.47 -22.77 -9.10
N GLU A 385 15.28 -23.63 -10.09
CA GLU A 385 15.24 -25.07 -9.84
C GLU A 385 16.57 -25.55 -9.26
N GLU A 386 16.54 -26.50 -8.31
CA GLU A 386 17.74 -27.00 -7.61
C GLU A 386 18.85 -27.51 -8.54
N LYS A 387 18.49 -27.93 -9.74
CA LYS A 387 19.43 -28.44 -10.76
C LYS A 387 20.22 -27.34 -11.47
N VAL A 388 19.83 -26.08 -11.33
CA VAL A 388 20.49 -24.94 -11.98
C VAL A 388 21.72 -24.54 -11.18
N GLN A 389 22.89 -24.70 -11.80
CA GLN A 389 24.16 -24.32 -11.19
C GLN A 389 24.94 -23.38 -12.10
N PHE A 390 25.17 -22.17 -11.61
CA PHE A 390 26.13 -21.23 -12.19
C PHE A 390 27.55 -21.57 -11.72
N LYS A 391 28.58 -21.20 -12.47
CA LYS A 391 29.97 -21.24 -12.02
C LYS A 391 30.29 -20.07 -11.09
N ASN A 392 29.97 -18.85 -11.51
CA ASN A 392 30.31 -17.61 -10.82
C ASN A 392 29.26 -16.50 -11.07
N LEU A 393 28.03 -16.72 -10.59
CA LEU A 393 26.95 -15.75 -10.67
C LEU A 393 27.30 -14.47 -9.89
N GLY A 394 27.32 -13.32 -10.56
CA GLY A 394 27.62 -12.02 -9.98
C GLY A 394 26.40 -11.09 -9.86
N LEU A 395 25.44 -11.17 -10.79
CA LEU A 395 24.25 -10.32 -10.80
C LEU A 395 23.01 -11.10 -11.24
N VAL A 396 21.89 -10.84 -10.56
CA VAL A 396 20.56 -11.31 -10.92
C VAL A 396 19.65 -10.10 -11.09
N VAL A 397 19.11 -9.93 -12.29
CA VAL A 397 18.07 -8.97 -12.60
C VAL A 397 16.73 -9.69 -12.62
N ILE A 398 15.74 -9.15 -11.91
CA ILE A 398 14.38 -9.71 -11.86
C ILE A 398 13.41 -8.68 -12.42
N ASP A 399 12.71 -9.02 -13.50
CA ASP A 399 11.69 -8.18 -14.12
C ASP A 399 10.29 -8.56 -13.62
N GLU A 400 9.52 -7.55 -13.18
CA GLU A 400 8.16 -7.64 -12.64
C GLU A 400 8.00 -8.55 -11.40
N GLN A 401 8.22 -7.95 -10.22
CA GLN A 401 8.32 -8.66 -8.94
C GLN A 401 7.01 -9.20 -8.35
N HIS A 402 5.83 -9.03 -8.95
CA HIS A 402 4.56 -9.36 -8.28
C HIS A 402 4.43 -10.84 -7.88
N LYS A 403 5.31 -11.72 -8.37
CA LYS A 403 5.34 -13.15 -8.04
C LYS A 403 6.64 -13.62 -7.37
N PHE A 404 7.56 -12.70 -7.03
CA PHE A 404 8.89 -13.07 -6.54
C PHE A 404 9.14 -12.62 -5.08
N GLY A 405 9.27 -13.60 -4.19
CA GLY A 405 9.43 -13.42 -2.74
C GLY A 405 10.87 -13.42 -2.25
N VAL A 406 11.05 -13.17 -0.95
CA VAL A 406 12.34 -13.15 -0.25
C VAL A 406 13.04 -14.53 -0.29
N GLU A 407 12.28 -15.61 -0.17
CA GLU A 407 12.80 -16.99 -0.12
C GLU A 407 13.50 -17.42 -1.41
N GLN A 408 13.01 -16.94 -2.55
CA GLN A 408 13.56 -17.28 -3.86
C GLN A 408 14.91 -16.58 -4.11
N ARG A 409 15.17 -15.42 -3.49
CA ARG A 409 16.50 -14.79 -3.47
C ARG A 409 17.49 -15.58 -2.63
N ALA A 410 17.03 -16.30 -1.61
CA ALA A 410 17.91 -17.16 -0.82
C ALA A 410 18.40 -18.37 -1.62
N ALA A 411 17.59 -18.89 -2.56
CA ALA A 411 17.93 -20.05 -3.39
C ALA A 411 19.16 -19.85 -4.30
N LEU A 412 19.46 -18.60 -4.68
CA LEU A 412 20.63 -18.27 -5.53
C LEU A 412 21.88 -17.89 -4.72
N ARG A 413 21.80 -17.91 -3.37
CA ARG A 413 22.95 -17.69 -2.48
C ARG A 413 23.76 -18.97 -2.31
N ARG A 414 25.07 -18.83 -2.10
CA ARG A 414 25.98 -19.96 -1.84
C ARG A 414 26.86 -19.67 -0.64
N GLY A 415 26.46 -20.18 0.53
CA GLY A 415 27.14 -19.88 1.79
C GLY A 415 27.06 -18.38 2.11
N ASP A 416 28.22 -17.77 2.34
CA ASP A 416 28.38 -16.32 2.57
C ASP A 416 28.39 -15.49 1.28
N ARG A 417 28.42 -16.12 0.10
CA ARG A 417 28.43 -15.43 -1.19
C ARG A 417 27.01 -15.23 -1.73
N SER A 418 26.70 -13.98 -2.03
CA SER A 418 25.46 -13.58 -2.68
C SER A 418 25.76 -12.81 -3.96
N PRO A 419 25.05 -13.05 -5.06
CA PRO A 419 25.09 -12.13 -6.19
C PRO A 419 24.46 -10.79 -5.79
N HIS A 420 24.72 -9.75 -6.59
CA HIS A 420 23.94 -8.52 -6.60
C HIS A 420 22.52 -8.82 -7.11
N TYR A 421 21.53 -8.15 -6.56
CA TYR A 421 20.12 -8.22 -6.96
C TYR A 421 19.63 -6.86 -7.43
N LEU A 422 19.14 -6.83 -8.66
CA LEU A 422 18.43 -5.70 -9.24
C LEU A 422 17.01 -6.12 -9.57
N VAL A 423 16.03 -5.56 -8.88
CA VAL A 423 14.62 -5.83 -9.12
C VAL A 423 14.02 -4.69 -9.92
N MET A 424 13.24 -4.98 -10.95
CA MET A 424 12.54 -4.00 -11.76
C MET A 424 11.03 -4.18 -11.61
N THR A 425 10.32 -3.07 -11.58
CA THR A 425 8.84 -3.05 -11.61
C THR A 425 8.39 -2.07 -12.69
N ALA A 426 7.42 -2.48 -13.52
CA ALA A 426 6.77 -1.52 -14.42
C ALA A 426 5.54 -0.86 -13.83
N THR A 427 4.96 -1.39 -12.75
CA THR A 427 4.03 -0.60 -11.93
C THR A 427 4.83 0.33 -11.04
N PRO A 428 4.65 1.65 -11.15
CA PRO A 428 5.14 2.56 -10.14
C PRO A 428 4.55 2.16 -8.79
N ILE A 429 5.40 2.03 -7.78
CA ILE A 429 4.96 1.67 -6.43
C ILE A 429 4.75 2.99 -5.67
N PRO A 430 3.63 3.14 -4.93
CA PRO A 430 3.42 4.28 -4.05
C PRO A 430 4.64 4.49 -3.16
N ARG A 431 5.05 5.74 -2.93
CA ARG A 431 6.28 6.00 -2.17
C ARG A 431 6.21 5.35 -0.78
N THR A 432 5.05 5.47 -0.17
CA THR A 432 4.69 4.89 1.12
C THR A 432 4.84 3.36 1.15
N MET A 433 4.45 2.67 0.08
CA MET A 433 4.66 1.22 -0.06
C MET A 433 6.14 0.86 -0.25
N SER A 434 6.88 1.65 -1.04
CA SER A 434 8.31 1.43 -1.24
C SER A 434 9.10 1.53 0.07
N MET A 435 8.68 2.43 0.98
CA MET A 435 9.33 2.65 2.28
C MET A 435 9.03 1.57 3.31
N THR A 436 8.02 0.73 3.08
CA THR A 436 7.55 -0.25 4.06
C THR A 436 7.75 -1.67 3.54
N GLN A 437 6.96 -2.09 2.56
CA GLN A 437 6.98 -3.44 1.99
C GLN A 437 8.31 -3.76 1.27
N PHE A 438 8.91 -2.75 0.65
CA PHE A 438 10.20 -2.86 -0.05
C PHE A 438 11.31 -2.09 0.66
N GLY A 439 11.13 -1.72 1.93
CA GLY A 439 12.10 -0.90 2.66
C GLY A 439 13.41 -1.64 2.98
N ASP A 440 13.50 -2.94 2.71
CA ASP A 440 14.75 -3.70 2.69
C ASP A 440 15.56 -3.50 1.40
N LEU A 441 15.01 -2.85 0.38
CA LEU A 441 15.66 -2.55 -0.89
C LEU A 441 16.03 -1.07 -0.97
N ASP A 442 17.19 -0.77 -1.53
CA ASP A 442 17.52 0.58 -1.98
C ASP A 442 16.73 0.90 -3.26
N VAL A 443 16.26 2.13 -3.46
CA VAL A 443 15.31 2.44 -4.56
C VAL A 443 15.89 3.45 -5.53
N SER A 444 16.00 3.08 -6.81
CA SER A 444 16.26 4.00 -7.93
C SER A 444 14.96 4.31 -8.66
N THR A 445 14.70 5.58 -8.93
CA THR A 445 13.44 6.02 -9.56
C THR A 445 13.71 6.68 -10.91
N LEU A 446 13.19 6.08 -11.98
CA LEU A 446 13.20 6.65 -13.33
C LEU A 446 11.92 7.45 -13.58
N ARG A 447 12.04 8.78 -13.58
CA ARG A 447 10.92 9.70 -13.89
C ARG A 447 10.91 10.15 -15.35
N ASP A 448 12.08 10.15 -15.99
CA ASP A 448 12.22 10.63 -17.35
C ASP A 448 11.72 9.60 -18.37
N MET A 449 11.11 10.11 -19.45
CA MET A 449 10.71 9.30 -20.59
C MET A 449 11.79 9.35 -21.68
N PRO A 450 12.07 8.23 -22.37
CA PRO A 450 13.04 8.22 -23.47
C PRO A 450 12.63 9.16 -24.62
N PRO A 451 13.61 9.75 -25.33
CA PRO A 451 13.34 10.56 -26.50
C PRO A 451 12.62 9.75 -27.59
N GLY A 452 11.64 10.36 -28.25
CA GLY A 452 10.85 9.75 -29.34
C GLY A 452 9.46 9.26 -28.95
N ARG A 453 9.15 9.16 -27.65
CA ARG A 453 7.80 8.78 -27.18
C ARG A 453 6.81 9.93 -27.37
N GLN A 454 5.65 9.61 -27.93
CA GLN A 454 4.58 10.60 -28.10
C GLN A 454 3.65 10.61 -26.88
N PRO A 455 3.08 11.76 -26.51
CA PRO A 455 2.11 11.82 -25.42
C PRO A 455 0.89 10.98 -25.76
N VAL A 456 0.29 10.37 -24.72
CA VAL A 456 -0.98 9.65 -24.83
C VAL A 456 -2.06 10.50 -24.20
N THR A 457 -3.05 10.93 -24.99
CA THR A 457 -4.22 11.65 -24.46
C THR A 457 -5.28 10.66 -24.03
N SER A 458 -5.72 10.77 -22.78
CA SER A 458 -6.73 9.88 -22.19
C SER A 458 -8.11 10.55 -22.17
N TYR A 459 -9.16 9.81 -22.51
CA TYR A 459 -10.55 10.27 -22.52
C TYR A 459 -11.44 9.35 -21.69
N VAL A 460 -12.30 9.93 -20.85
CA VAL A 460 -13.40 9.20 -20.23
C VAL A 460 -14.61 9.36 -21.14
N VAL A 461 -15.05 8.27 -21.76
CA VAL A 461 -16.14 8.29 -22.75
C VAL A 461 -17.39 7.71 -22.11
N GLY A 462 -18.38 8.56 -21.87
CA GLY A 462 -19.68 8.13 -21.37
C GLY A 462 -20.58 7.52 -22.47
N PRO A 463 -21.71 6.92 -22.11
CA PRO A 463 -22.63 6.26 -23.06
C PRO A 463 -23.06 7.17 -24.23
N GLY A 464 -23.32 8.45 -23.96
CA GLY A 464 -23.76 9.42 -24.98
C GLY A 464 -22.67 9.87 -25.97
N GLU A 465 -21.39 9.64 -25.68
CA GLU A 465 -20.26 10.06 -26.52
C GLU A 465 -19.61 8.89 -27.28
N ARG A 466 -20.10 7.67 -27.06
CA ARG A 466 -19.53 6.42 -27.58
C ARG A 466 -19.44 6.40 -29.11
N GLU A 467 -20.50 6.79 -29.82
CA GLU A 467 -20.52 6.81 -31.29
C GLU A 467 -19.47 7.80 -31.84
N ARG A 468 -19.36 8.98 -31.21
CA ARG A 468 -18.38 10.01 -31.57
C ARG A 468 -16.95 9.49 -31.42
N TRP A 469 -16.68 8.75 -30.34
CA TRP A 469 -15.39 8.11 -30.14
C TRP A 469 -15.09 7.05 -31.20
N TRP A 470 -16.04 6.17 -31.51
CA TRP A 470 -15.85 5.16 -32.56
C TRP A 470 -15.64 5.77 -33.94
N HIS A 471 -16.32 6.87 -34.26
CA HIS A 471 -16.05 7.64 -35.48
C HIS A 471 -14.59 8.12 -35.53
N PHE A 472 -14.07 8.68 -34.43
CA PHE A 472 -12.66 9.08 -34.32
C PHE A 472 -11.71 7.88 -34.47
N ALA A 473 -11.96 6.77 -33.78
CA ALA A 473 -11.15 5.56 -33.86
C ALA A 473 -11.09 5.00 -35.29
N ARG A 474 -12.22 4.91 -35.99
CA ARG A 474 -12.27 4.47 -37.39
C ARG A 474 -11.46 5.36 -38.32
N ASN A 475 -11.51 6.68 -38.15
CA ASN A 475 -10.72 7.60 -38.97
C ASN A 475 -9.23 7.35 -38.80
N LYS A 476 -8.77 7.11 -37.57
CA LYS A 476 -7.37 6.76 -37.29
C LYS A 476 -6.98 5.39 -37.85
N LEU A 477 -7.85 4.38 -37.77
CA LEU A 477 -7.59 3.08 -38.40
C LEU A 477 -7.50 3.20 -39.94
N ARG A 478 -8.32 4.05 -40.57
CA ARG A 478 -8.25 4.35 -42.02
C ARG A 478 -6.97 5.06 -42.42
N GLU A 479 -6.35 5.82 -41.53
CA GLU A 479 -4.99 6.37 -41.70
C GLU A 479 -3.88 5.30 -41.64
N GLY A 480 -4.23 4.02 -41.49
CA GLY A 480 -3.27 2.90 -41.42
C GLY A 480 -2.74 2.61 -40.02
N ARG A 481 -3.39 3.14 -38.98
CA ARG A 481 -3.03 2.90 -37.58
C ARG A 481 -3.58 1.59 -37.06
N GLN A 482 -3.05 1.18 -35.92
CA GLN A 482 -3.50 -0.01 -35.19
C GLN A 482 -4.09 0.35 -33.82
N ALA A 483 -5.01 -0.50 -33.34
CA ALA A 483 -5.72 -0.32 -32.09
C ALA A 483 -5.72 -1.58 -31.21
N PHE A 484 -5.66 -1.36 -29.90
CA PHE A 484 -5.99 -2.36 -28.89
C PHE A 484 -7.40 -2.09 -28.35
N VAL A 485 -8.20 -3.14 -28.22
CA VAL A 485 -9.50 -3.11 -27.54
C VAL A 485 -9.47 -4.10 -26.40
N VAL A 486 -9.55 -3.60 -25.17
CA VAL A 486 -9.46 -4.40 -23.95
C VAL A 486 -10.83 -4.53 -23.33
N THR A 487 -11.24 -5.78 -23.07
CA THR A 487 -12.49 -6.09 -22.37
C THR A 487 -12.19 -6.79 -21.05
N PRO A 488 -12.94 -6.49 -19.97
CA PRO A 488 -12.71 -7.12 -18.67
C PRO A 488 -13.00 -8.61 -18.72
N LEU A 489 -12.37 -9.35 -17.80
CA LEU A 489 -12.78 -10.72 -17.49
C LEU A 489 -14.08 -10.64 -16.67
N VAL A 490 -15.12 -11.38 -17.06
CA VAL A 490 -16.31 -11.53 -16.22
C VAL A 490 -15.94 -12.48 -15.07
N GLU A 491 -16.06 -12.01 -13.82
CA GLU A 491 -15.56 -12.69 -12.60
C GLU A 491 -16.33 -13.96 -12.18
N GLU A 492 -17.11 -14.58 -13.06
CA GLU A 492 -17.76 -15.85 -12.77
C GLU A 492 -17.19 -16.95 -13.66
N SER A 493 -16.03 -17.49 -13.28
CA SER A 493 -15.34 -18.61 -13.96
C SER A 493 -14.65 -18.25 -15.29
N GLU A 494 -13.47 -18.86 -15.51
CA GLU A 494 -12.72 -18.75 -16.78
C GLU A 494 -13.57 -19.15 -18.02
N ASN A 495 -14.65 -19.92 -17.82
CA ASN A 495 -15.63 -20.30 -18.85
C ASN A 495 -16.44 -19.12 -19.41
N LEU A 496 -16.92 -18.21 -18.57
CA LEU A 496 -17.67 -17.04 -19.02
C LEU A 496 -16.76 -15.95 -19.60
N ALA A 497 -15.50 -15.88 -19.14
CA ALA A 497 -14.53 -14.90 -19.62
C ALA A 497 -14.22 -15.02 -21.12
N ALA A 498 -14.09 -16.25 -21.64
CA ALA A 498 -13.88 -16.47 -23.07
C ALA A 498 -15.13 -16.11 -23.90
N ALA A 499 -16.31 -16.54 -23.44
CA ALA A 499 -17.57 -16.23 -24.09
C ALA A 499 -17.82 -14.71 -24.19
N SER A 500 -17.42 -13.92 -23.19
CA SER A 500 -17.55 -12.46 -23.20
C SER A 500 -16.64 -11.79 -24.24
N VAL A 501 -15.40 -12.24 -24.41
CA VAL A 501 -14.47 -11.65 -25.38
C VAL A 501 -14.79 -12.12 -26.78
N ASP A 502 -15.19 -13.37 -26.96
CA ASP A 502 -15.68 -13.89 -28.24
C ASP A 502 -16.93 -13.12 -28.68
N GLN A 503 -17.87 -12.87 -27.77
CA GLN A 503 -19.06 -12.06 -28.04
C GLN A 503 -18.72 -10.59 -28.32
N ALA A 504 -17.79 -10.00 -27.57
CA ALA A 504 -17.31 -8.65 -27.84
C ALA A 504 -16.60 -8.57 -29.21
N PHE A 505 -15.80 -9.57 -29.55
CA PHE A 505 -15.13 -9.70 -30.84
C PHE A 505 -16.15 -9.81 -31.98
N GLU A 506 -17.17 -10.67 -31.85
CA GLU A 506 -18.25 -10.79 -32.83
C GLU A 506 -19.04 -9.49 -32.97
N ASN A 507 -19.42 -8.85 -31.87
CA ASN A 507 -20.18 -7.58 -31.88
C ASN A 507 -19.37 -6.43 -32.49
N LEU A 508 -18.08 -6.34 -32.18
CA LEU A 508 -17.22 -5.31 -32.74
C LEU A 508 -16.93 -5.55 -34.22
N THR A 509 -16.69 -6.81 -34.61
CA THR A 509 -16.41 -7.19 -36.00
C THR A 509 -17.64 -7.10 -36.89
N SER A 510 -18.85 -7.28 -36.34
CA SER A 510 -20.12 -7.07 -37.08
C SER A 510 -20.63 -5.63 -37.03
N GLY A 511 -20.12 -4.81 -36.11
CA GLY A 511 -20.53 -3.42 -35.90
C GLY A 511 -19.42 -2.41 -36.17
N GLU A 512 -18.89 -1.81 -35.10
CA GLU A 512 -18.02 -0.62 -35.16
C GLU A 512 -16.70 -0.81 -35.93
N LEU A 513 -16.24 -2.07 -36.07
CA LEU A 513 -14.98 -2.47 -36.70
C LEU A 513 -15.16 -3.32 -37.96
N ALA A 514 -16.36 -3.39 -38.55
CA ALA A 514 -16.64 -4.24 -39.71
C ALA A 514 -15.75 -4.01 -40.94
N ASP A 515 -15.22 -2.79 -41.10
CA ASP A 515 -14.33 -2.41 -42.21
C ASP A 515 -12.86 -2.83 -41.99
N PHE A 516 -12.48 -3.39 -40.82
CA PHE A 516 -11.09 -3.58 -40.42
C PHE A 516 -10.72 -5.04 -40.15
N ARG A 517 -9.43 -5.34 -40.25
CA ARG A 517 -8.88 -6.66 -39.91
C ARG A 517 -8.71 -6.77 -38.39
N VAL A 518 -9.56 -7.54 -37.75
CA VAL A 518 -9.59 -7.72 -36.29
C VAL A 518 -9.07 -9.13 -35.94
N ASP A 519 -8.26 -9.22 -34.89
CA ASP A 519 -7.80 -10.48 -34.30
C ASP A 519 -8.16 -10.51 -32.81
N ILE A 520 -8.09 -11.68 -32.19
CA ILE A 520 -8.48 -11.91 -30.79
C ILE A 520 -7.31 -12.45 -29.97
N LEU A 521 -7.23 -12.06 -28.69
CA LEU A 521 -6.28 -12.61 -27.73
C LEU A 521 -6.91 -12.78 -26.35
N HIS A 522 -7.03 -14.02 -25.87
CA HIS A 522 -7.55 -14.29 -24.53
C HIS A 522 -6.80 -15.43 -23.83
N GLY A 523 -7.03 -15.57 -22.52
CA GLY A 523 -6.29 -16.48 -21.63
C GLY A 523 -6.28 -17.96 -22.07
N ARG A 524 -7.36 -18.44 -22.70
CA ARG A 524 -7.52 -19.84 -23.13
C ARG A 524 -6.74 -20.25 -24.38
N MET A 525 -6.29 -19.29 -25.18
CA MET A 525 -5.49 -19.61 -26.36
C MET A 525 -4.19 -20.28 -25.91
N THR A 526 -3.75 -21.28 -26.67
CA THR A 526 -2.45 -21.89 -26.49
C THR A 526 -1.34 -20.84 -26.66
N ALA A 527 -0.16 -21.09 -26.09
CA ALA A 527 0.96 -20.16 -26.21
C ALA A 527 1.30 -19.86 -27.69
N MET A 528 1.25 -20.89 -28.53
CA MET A 528 1.50 -20.77 -29.98
C MET A 528 0.44 -19.91 -30.68
N GLU A 529 -0.86 -20.08 -30.37
CA GLU A 529 -1.92 -19.24 -30.95
C GLU A 529 -1.80 -17.77 -30.53
N LYS A 530 -1.42 -17.51 -29.28
CA LYS A 530 -1.17 -16.14 -28.78
C LYS A 530 0.02 -15.50 -29.50
N ASP A 531 1.11 -16.26 -29.65
CA ASP A 531 2.31 -15.79 -30.34
C ASP A 531 2.02 -15.47 -31.81
N ASP A 532 1.26 -16.32 -32.50
CA ASP A 532 0.88 -16.12 -33.90
C ASP A 532 -0.04 -14.90 -34.08
N ALA A 533 -1.05 -14.73 -33.22
CA ALA A 533 -1.93 -13.55 -33.24
C ALA A 533 -1.17 -12.25 -32.99
N MET A 534 -0.25 -12.27 -32.02
CA MET A 534 0.59 -11.10 -31.73
C MET A 534 1.56 -10.79 -32.86
N GLU A 535 2.14 -11.78 -33.54
CA GLU A 535 3.06 -11.53 -34.65
C GLU A 535 2.31 -10.99 -35.89
N ARG A 536 1.10 -11.49 -36.18
CA ARG A 536 0.21 -10.91 -37.22
C ARG A 536 -0.09 -9.45 -36.92
N PHE A 537 -0.45 -9.14 -35.68
CA PHE A 537 -0.69 -7.77 -35.26
C PHE A 537 0.57 -6.92 -35.37
N ARG A 538 1.73 -7.41 -34.92
CA ARG A 538 2.99 -6.67 -35.01
C ARG A 538 3.41 -6.33 -36.45
N ARG A 539 3.11 -7.22 -37.41
CA ARG A 539 3.40 -7.01 -38.85
C ARG A 539 2.41 -6.08 -39.55
N GLY A 540 1.28 -5.76 -38.92
CA GLY A 540 0.19 -4.98 -39.52
C GLY A 540 -0.78 -5.81 -40.38
N ASP A 541 -0.65 -7.14 -40.35
CA ASP A 541 -1.59 -8.05 -41.00
C ASP A 541 -2.99 -7.90 -40.38
N THR A 542 -3.06 -7.60 -39.09
CA THR A 542 -4.29 -7.22 -38.38
C THR A 542 -4.17 -5.79 -37.84
N GLN A 543 -5.24 -5.02 -37.95
CA GLN A 543 -5.28 -3.61 -37.54
C GLN A 543 -5.80 -3.43 -36.12
N VAL A 544 -6.66 -4.33 -35.65
CA VAL A 544 -7.22 -4.27 -34.31
C VAL A 544 -7.01 -5.59 -33.59
N LEU A 545 -6.57 -5.52 -32.33
CA LEU A 545 -6.48 -6.68 -31.44
C LEU A 545 -7.47 -6.50 -30.29
N VAL A 546 -8.47 -7.38 -30.23
CA VAL A 546 -9.43 -7.47 -29.12
C VAL A 546 -8.89 -8.45 -28.09
N ALA A 547 -8.75 -8.04 -26.83
CA ALA A 547 -8.19 -8.93 -25.82
C ALA A 547 -8.70 -8.69 -24.41
N THR A 548 -8.40 -9.65 -23.53
CA THR A 548 -8.52 -9.48 -22.08
C THR A 548 -7.28 -8.80 -21.49
N THR A 549 -7.20 -8.75 -20.16
CA THR A 549 -6.02 -8.34 -19.37
C THR A 549 -4.72 -9.07 -19.73
N VAL A 550 -4.74 -10.10 -20.58
CA VAL A 550 -3.55 -10.85 -21.04
C VAL A 550 -2.60 -9.98 -21.89
N ILE A 551 -3.02 -8.82 -22.42
CA ILE A 551 -2.13 -7.82 -23.04
C ILE A 551 -1.09 -7.25 -22.04
N GLU A 552 -1.24 -7.49 -20.74
CA GLU A 552 -0.22 -7.15 -19.73
C GLU A 552 1.19 -7.68 -20.06
N VAL A 553 1.34 -8.66 -20.96
CA VAL A 553 2.65 -9.19 -21.37
C VAL A 553 3.31 -8.32 -22.45
N GLY A 554 4.33 -7.55 -22.05
CA GLY A 554 5.57 -7.24 -22.81
C GLY A 554 5.56 -6.60 -24.20
N VAL A 555 4.58 -6.82 -25.06
CA VAL A 555 4.75 -6.61 -26.50
C VAL A 555 4.72 -5.12 -26.89
N ASP A 556 5.67 -4.74 -27.74
CA ASP A 556 5.83 -3.41 -28.30
C ASP A 556 5.37 -3.38 -29.77
N VAL A 557 4.39 -2.54 -30.07
CA VAL A 557 3.85 -2.35 -31.43
C VAL A 557 3.91 -0.85 -31.77
N PRO A 558 4.97 -0.38 -32.45
CA PRO A 558 5.19 1.05 -32.68
C PRO A 558 4.06 1.78 -33.42
N ASN A 559 3.33 1.09 -34.31
CA ASN A 559 2.20 1.66 -35.06
C ASN A 559 0.85 1.60 -34.30
N ALA A 560 0.82 1.03 -33.09
CA ALA A 560 -0.36 1.06 -32.23
C ALA A 560 -0.51 2.44 -31.59
N SER A 561 -1.59 3.13 -31.98
CA SER A 561 -1.88 4.50 -31.53
C SER A 561 -3.17 4.63 -30.75
N LEU A 562 -4.05 3.62 -30.79
CA LEU A 562 -5.34 3.64 -30.09
C LEU A 562 -5.39 2.55 -29.01
N MET A 563 -5.78 2.93 -27.80
CA MET A 563 -6.12 2.01 -26.70
C MET A 563 -7.57 2.28 -26.31
N ILE A 564 -8.41 1.25 -26.37
CA ILE A 564 -9.84 1.34 -26.05
C ILE A 564 -10.11 0.33 -24.95
N ILE A 565 -10.54 0.77 -23.77
CA ILE A 565 -10.77 -0.07 -22.61
C ILE A 565 -12.27 -0.04 -22.28
N ALA A 566 -12.95 -1.17 -22.42
CA ALA A 566 -14.35 -1.31 -22.02
C ALA A 566 -14.47 -1.55 -20.51
N SER A 567 -15.55 -1.04 -19.90
CA SER A 567 -15.91 -1.29 -18.49
C SER A 567 -14.72 -1.04 -17.53
N PRO A 568 -14.08 0.16 -17.57
CA PRO A 568 -12.85 0.47 -16.84
C PRO A 568 -13.02 0.43 -15.31
N GLU A 569 -14.25 0.44 -14.81
CA GLU A 569 -14.59 0.28 -13.40
C GLU A 569 -14.12 -1.07 -12.84
N ARG A 570 -14.03 -2.10 -13.69
CA ARG A 570 -13.57 -3.45 -13.33
C ARG A 570 -12.05 -3.61 -13.25
N PHE A 571 -11.30 -2.58 -13.63
CA PHE A 571 -9.83 -2.60 -13.62
C PHE A 571 -9.27 -1.76 -12.47
N GLY A 572 -8.13 -2.17 -11.92
CA GLY A 572 -7.33 -1.30 -11.06
C GLY A 572 -6.71 -0.14 -11.84
N ILE A 573 -6.44 1.00 -11.19
CA ILE A 573 -5.84 2.17 -11.87
C ILE A 573 -4.46 1.80 -12.44
N ALA A 574 -3.68 1.02 -11.69
CA ALA A 574 -2.38 0.52 -12.14
C ALA A 574 -2.48 -0.30 -13.45
N GLN A 575 -3.51 -1.14 -13.59
CA GLN A 575 -3.75 -1.91 -14.81
C GLN A 575 -4.14 -1.01 -15.97
N LEU A 576 -5.04 -0.03 -15.75
CA LEU A 576 -5.41 0.96 -16.76
C LEU A 576 -4.18 1.74 -17.24
N HIS A 577 -3.28 2.10 -16.33
CA HIS A 577 -2.03 2.78 -16.64
C HIS A 577 -1.07 1.90 -17.46
N GLN A 578 -0.93 0.61 -17.12
CA GLN A 578 -0.14 -0.33 -17.91
C GLN A 578 -0.70 -0.50 -19.33
N LEU A 579 -2.02 -0.64 -19.48
CA LEU A 579 -2.69 -0.71 -20.77
C LEU A 579 -2.46 0.57 -21.57
N ARG A 580 -2.64 1.75 -20.97
CA ARG A 580 -2.31 3.03 -21.60
C ARG A 580 -0.87 3.09 -22.10
N GLY A 581 0.09 2.52 -21.36
CA GLY A 581 1.50 2.45 -21.71
C GLY A 581 1.85 1.54 -22.90
N ARG A 582 0.86 0.82 -23.47
CA ARG A 582 1.04 -0.02 -24.68
C ARG A 582 0.95 0.76 -25.98
N VAL A 583 0.46 1.99 -25.97
CA VAL A 583 0.31 2.84 -27.16
C VAL A 583 1.21 4.08 -27.11
N GLY A 584 1.43 4.72 -28.25
CA GLY A 584 2.23 5.95 -28.35
C GLY A 584 3.75 5.71 -28.33
N ARG A 585 4.19 4.51 -28.76
CA ARG A 585 5.59 4.10 -28.79
C ARG A 585 6.33 4.43 -30.10
N GLY A 586 5.58 4.74 -31.17
CA GLY A 586 6.13 5.17 -32.45
C GLY A 586 6.10 6.68 -32.66
N THR A 587 6.06 7.10 -33.92
CA THR A 587 6.07 8.52 -34.35
C THR A 587 4.72 9.22 -34.21
N HIS A 588 3.66 8.50 -33.83
CA HIS A 588 2.29 9.01 -33.81
C HIS A 588 1.77 9.21 -32.39
N PRO A 589 1.00 10.27 -32.12
CA PRO A 589 0.33 10.47 -30.84
C PRO A 589 -0.54 9.28 -30.47
N GLY A 590 -0.50 8.91 -29.19
CA GLY A 590 -1.36 7.87 -28.64
C GLY A 590 -2.69 8.46 -28.14
N TYR A 591 -3.76 7.68 -28.23
CA TYR A 591 -5.06 8.03 -27.68
C TYR A 591 -5.59 6.84 -26.89
N CYS A 592 -5.98 7.09 -25.64
CA CYS A 592 -6.55 6.10 -24.75
C CYS A 592 -7.99 6.51 -24.41
N ALA A 593 -8.97 5.63 -24.61
CA ALA A 593 -10.32 5.85 -24.13
C ALA A 593 -10.73 4.77 -23.15
N VAL A 594 -11.31 5.20 -22.05
CA VAL A 594 -12.01 4.34 -21.10
C VAL A 594 -13.51 4.49 -21.35
N LEU A 595 -14.13 3.45 -21.92
CA LEU A 595 -15.54 3.40 -22.30
C LEU A 595 -16.36 2.96 -21.11
N VAL A 596 -17.12 3.89 -20.54
CA VAL A 596 -17.98 3.63 -19.40
C VAL A 596 -19.36 3.19 -19.91
N GLU A 597 -19.83 2.01 -19.49
CA GLU A 597 -21.10 1.44 -19.95
C GLU A 597 -22.31 1.97 -19.19
N GLU A 598 -22.15 2.26 -17.89
CA GLU A 598 -23.19 2.76 -16.99
C GLU A 598 -22.72 4.01 -16.24
N GLU A 599 -23.63 4.75 -15.60
CA GLU A 599 -23.22 5.90 -14.78
C GLU A 599 -22.40 5.44 -13.56
N LEU A 600 -21.15 5.89 -13.49
CA LEU A 600 -20.27 5.62 -12.34
C LEU A 600 -20.79 6.33 -11.08
N ASN A 601 -20.63 5.67 -9.93
CA ASN A 601 -20.73 6.31 -8.62
C ASN A 601 -19.64 7.39 -8.46
N ASP A 602 -19.76 8.25 -7.44
CA ASP A 602 -18.87 9.40 -7.27
C ASP A 602 -17.39 8.99 -7.15
N THR A 603 -17.09 7.92 -6.41
CA THR A 603 -15.74 7.36 -6.28
C THR A 603 -15.19 6.84 -7.62
N GLY A 604 -16.00 6.12 -8.39
CA GLY A 604 -15.62 5.59 -9.70
C GLY A 604 -15.40 6.70 -10.72
N ARG A 605 -16.23 7.75 -10.69
CA ARG A 605 -16.09 8.93 -11.54
C ARG A 605 -14.81 9.68 -11.23
N GLU A 606 -14.54 9.95 -9.96
CA GLU A 606 -13.30 10.59 -9.51
C GLU A 606 -12.07 9.80 -9.94
N ARG A 607 -12.13 8.46 -9.79
CA ARG A 607 -11.06 7.54 -10.21
C ARG A 607 -10.75 7.66 -11.70
N MET A 608 -11.78 7.62 -12.56
CA MET A 608 -11.61 7.71 -14.01
C MET A 608 -11.14 9.10 -14.47
N GLN A 609 -11.66 10.17 -13.84
CA GLN A 609 -11.23 11.53 -14.14
C GLN A 609 -9.76 11.75 -13.81
N LYS A 610 -9.31 11.29 -12.63
CA LYS A 610 -7.89 11.38 -12.25
C LYS A 610 -6.99 10.54 -13.16
N PHE A 611 -7.43 9.35 -13.57
CA PHE A 611 -6.72 8.55 -14.58
C PHE A 611 -6.56 9.28 -15.92
N ALA A 612 -7.59 10.00 -16.36
CA ALA A 612 -7.54 10.76 -17.59
C ALA A 612 -6.69 12.04 -17.49
N ALA A 613 -6.68 12.69 -16.32
CA ALA A 613 -5.98 13.94 -16.08
C ALA A 613 -4.44 13.78 -15.99
N THR A 614 -3.97 12.66 -15.42
CA THR A 614 -2.55 12.46 -15.12
C THR A 614 -1.91 11.38 -16.00
N SER A 615 -0.79 11.72 -16.64
CA SER A 615 0.04 10.76 -17.38
C SER A 615 1.09 10.06 -16.53
N SER A 616 1.37 10.55 -15.32
CA SER A 616 2.33 10.00 -14.36
C SER A 616 1.81 8.74 -13.69
N GLY A 617 2.46 7.60 -13.90
CA GLY A 617 2.08 6.37 -13.21
C GLY A 617 2.32 6.41 -11.69
N PHE A 618 3.26 7.24 -11.21
CA PHE A 618 3.54 7.39 -9.77
C PHE A 618 2.37 8.05 -9.03
N GLU A 619 1.84 9.14 -9.57
CA GLU A 619 0.66 9.82 -9.02
C GLU A 619 -0.57 8.92 -9.05
N LEU A 620 -0.74 8.13 -10.12
CA LEU A 620 -1.83 7.17 -10.24
C LEU A 620 -1.71 6.02 -9.23
N ALA A 621 -0.49 5.55 -8.96
CA ALA A 621 -0.25 4.52 -7.95
C ALA A 621 -0.56 5.03 -6.54
N GLU A 622 -0.13 6.25 -6.21
CA GLU A 622 -0.42 6.87 -4.92
C GLU A 622 -1.93 7.05 -4.71
N LEU A 623 -2.64 7.49 -5.76
CA LEU A 623 -4.10 7.60 -5.74
C LEU A 623 -4.78 6.23 -5.58
N ASP A 624 -4.33 5.20 -6.28
CA ASP A 624 -4.88 3.84 -6.17
C ASP A 624 -4.73 3.31 -4.74
N PHE A 625 -3.57 3.55 -4.13
CA PHE A 625 -3.28 3.20 -2.74
C PHE A 625 -4.18 3.97 -1.75
N GLN A 626 -4.39 5.28 -1.98
CA GLN A 626 -5.31 6.09 -1.18
C GLN A 626 -6.77 5.61 -1.28
N LEU A 627 -7.23 5.26 -2.48
CA LEU A 627 -8.62 4.88 -2.72
C LEU A 627 -8.96 3.45 -2.26
N ARG A 628 -8.01 2.51 -2.36
CA ARG A 628 -8.20 1.12 -1.92
C ARG A 628 -8.04 0.93 -0.42
N GLY A 629 -7.25 1.80 0.22
CA GLY A 629 -6.90 1.67 1.63
C GLY A 629 -5.91 0.53 1.91
N PRO A 630 -5.27 0.51 3.08
CA PRO A 630 -4.18 -0.42 3.40
C PRO A 630 -4.63 -1.87 3.69
N GLY A 631 -5.94 -2.15 3.69
CA GLY A 631 -6.54 -3.38 4.20
C GLY A 631 -6.09 -4.68 3.50
N ASP A 632 -5.73 -4.62 2.22
CA ASP A 632 -5.25 -5.78 1.46
C ASP A 632 -3.75 -6.06 1.65
N LEU A 633 -2.97 -5.09 2.12
CA LEU A 633 -1.50 -5.18 2.12
C LEU A 633 -0.91 -5.74 3.41
N PHE A 634 -1.62 -5.59 4.53
CA PHE A 634 -1.26 -6.16 5.84
C PHE A 634 -2.18 -7.32 6.25
N GLY A 635 -2.93 -7.87 5.29
CA GLY A 635 -3.67 -9.10 5.48
C GLY A 635 -2.76 -10.21 5.99
N THR A 636 -3.25 -10.95 6.99
CA THR A 636 -2.55 -11.97 7.79
C THR A 636 -1.91 -13.13 7.00
N GLN A 637 -1.98 -13.14 5.67
CA GLN A 637 -1.56 -14.28 4.85
C GLN A 637 -0.38 -14.02 3.90
N GLN A 638 0.09 -12.79 3.68
CA GLN A 638 1.10 -12.54 2.63
C GLN A 638 2.48 -12.04 3.09
N HIS A 639 2.62 -11.36 4.24
CA HIS A 639 3.89 -10.64 4.51
C HIS A 639 4.55 -10.77 5.88
N GLY A 640 4.04 -11.57 6.83
CA GLY A 640 4.76 -11.94 8.07
C GLY A 640 5.10 -10.79 9.04
N LEU A 641 4.96 -9.52 8.64
CA LEU A 641 5.15 -8.34 9.47
C LEU A 641 3.95 -8.13 10.41
N PRO A 642 4.18 -7.73 11.67
CA PRO A 642 3.10 -7.36 12.58
C PRO A 642 2.28 -6.19 12.03
N PRO A 643 0.95 -6.16 12.27
CA PRO A 643 0.12 -5.02 11.88
C PRO A 643 0.53 -3.75 12.64
N LEU A 644 0.29 -2.60 12.00
CA LEU A 644 0.35 -1.29 12.65
C LEU A 644 -0.86 -1.13 13.59
N VAL A 645 -0.66 -0.49 14.74
CA VAL A 645 -1.68 -0.36 15.79
C VAL A 645 -2.38 1.00 15.70
N ILE A 646 -1.62 2.07 15.44
CA ILE A 646 -2.16 3.44 15.38
C ILE A 646 -1.86 4.14 14.05
N ALA A 647 -0.70 3.85 13.47
CA ALA A 647 -0.26 4.45 12.22
C ALA A 647 -1.04 3.88 11.03
N ASP A 648 -1.48 4.77 10.16
CA ASP A 648 -2.00 4.45 8.85
C ASP A 648 -1.02 4.99 7.81
N LEU A 649 -0.46 4.09 6.99
CA LEU A 649 0.56 4.46 6.02
C LEU A 649 0.09 5.53 5.02
N VAL A 650 -1.18 5.49 4.62
CA VAL A 650 -1.75 6.44 3.66
C VAL A 650 -1.92 7.79 4.33
N ARG A 651 -2.62 7.80 5.47
CA ARG A 651 -2.96 9.04 6.18
C ARG A 651 -1.72 9.74 6.74
N ASP A 652 -0.76 8.95 7.23
CA ASP A 652 0.39 9.42 8.00
C ASP A 652 1.69 9.43 7.16
N ALA A 653 1.57 9.56 5.82
CA ALA A 653 2.69 9.50 4.88
C ALA A 653 3.80 10.53 5.17
N GLU A 654 3.45 11.75 5.58
CA GLU A 654 4.44 12.77 5.97
C GLU A 654 5.22 12.37 7.23
N VAL A 655 4.53 11.75 8.20
CA VAL A 655 5.17 11.26 9.44
C VAL A 655 6.07 10.06 9.12
N LEU A 656 5.69 9.22 8.15
CA LEU A 656 6.52 8.13 7.66
C LEU A 656 7.83 8.63 7.04
N GLU A 657 7.79 9.71 6.25
CA GLU A 657 9.00 10.32 5.67
C GLU A 657 9.92 10.85 6.78
N GLN A 658 9.38 11.61 7.75
CA GLN A 658 10.15 12.10 8.89
C GLN A 658 10.76 10.96 9.72
N ALA A 659 9.97 9.91 10.01
CA ALA A 659 10.43 8.75 10.76
C ALA A 659 11.53 7.98 10.02
N ARG A 660 11.46 7.89 8.68
CA ARG A 660 12.50 7.28 7.85
C ARG A 660 13.79 8.07 7.92
N ASP A 661 13.73 9.38 7.72
CA ASP A 661 14.92 10.23 7.71
C ASP A 661 15.63 10.20 9.06
N ALA A 662 14.85 10.29 10.15
CA ALA A 662 15.35 10.15 11.51
C ALA A 662 16.01 8.78 11.75
N ALA A 663 15.36 7.69 11.34
CA ALA A 663 15.89 6.33 11.52
C ALA A 663 17.16 6.10 10.69
N MET A 664 17.22 6.63 9.47
CA MET A 664 18.39 6.55 8.60
C MET A 664 19.57 7.35 9.17
N ALA A 665 19.33 8.56 9.66
CA ALA A 665 20.36 9.39 10.31
C ALA A 665 20.91 8.70 11.56
N LEU A 666 20.02 8.15 12.41
CA LEU A 666 20.42 7.41 13.61
C LEU A 666 21.28 6.19 13.24
N PHE A 667 20.81 5.38 12.30
CA PHE A 667 21.50 4.16 11.88
C PHE A 667 22.83 4.45 11.16
N ALA A 668 22.95 5.57 10.45
CA ALA A 668 24.22 6.00 9.85
C ALA A 668 25.25 6.39 10.92
N SER A 669 24.81 6.99 12.04
CA SER A 669 25.68 7.39 13.15
C SER A 669 26.07 6.23 14.09
N ASP A 670 25.18 5.26 14.26
CA ASP A 670 25.39 4.07 15.10
C ASP A 670 24.85 2.81 14.39
N PRO A 671 25.61 2.27 13.43
CA PRO A 671 25.23 1.06 12.71
C PRO A 671 25.05 -0.11 13.70
N GLY A 672 23.85 -0.69 13.71
CA GLY A 672 23.53 -1.80 14.60
C GLY A 672 23.06 -1.39 16.00
N LEU A 673 22.95 -0.09 16.30
CA LEU A 673 22.46 0.43 17.59
C LEU A 673 23.29 -0.10 18.78
N ALA A 674 24.62 -0.06 18.63
CA ALA A 674 25.54 -0.61 19.61
C ALA A 674 25.71 0.30 20.83
N ASN A 675 25.43 1.61 20.69
CA ASN A 675 25.53 2.55 21.78
C ASN A 675 24.51 2.25 22.89
N THR A 676 24.93 2.44 24.14
CA THR A 676 24.11 2.20 25.32
C THR A 676 22.84 3.07 25.35
N GLU A 677 22.91 4.28 24.79
CA GLU A 677 21.77 5.19 24.65
C GLU A 677 20.66 4.62 23.75
N HIS A 678 21.02 3.78 22.78
CA HIS A 678 20.08 3.18 21.82
C HIS A 678 19.63 1.76 22.20
N ALA A 679 20.12 1.22 23.31
CA ALA A 679 19.81 -0.14 23.74
C ALA A 679 18.29 -0.38 23.91
N LYS A 680 17.55 0.65 24.37
CA LYS A 680 16.10 0.60 24.52
C LYS A 680 15.38 0.51 23.17
N LEU A 681 15.79 1.33 22.20
CA LEU A 681 15.28 1.28 20.82
C LEU A 681 15.56 -0.08 20.18
N ARG A 682 16.78 -0.60 20.32
CA ARG A 682 17.17 -1.93 19.82
C ARG A 682 16.29 -3.03 20.41
N SER A 683 16.07 -3.01 21.73
CA SER A 683 15.22 -4.00 22.40
C SER A 683 13.77 -3.94 21.89
N GLN A 684 13.22 -2.74 21.70
CA GLN A 684 11.86 -2.57 21.20
C GLN A 684 11.72 -3.03 19.74
N MET A 685 12.69 -2.70 18.90
CA MET A 685 12.78 -3.12 17.50
C MET A 685 12.83 -4.65 17.39
N LEU A 686 13.75 -5.31 18.10
CA LEU A 686 13.88 -6.77 18.09
C LEU A 686 12.63 -7.46 18.64
N ARG A 687 12.02 -6.92 19.71
CA ARG A 687 10.79 -7.48 20.28
C ARG A 687 9.63 -7.45 19.28
N ARG A 688 9.50 -6.39 18.47
CA ARG A 688 8.38 -6.23 17.55
C ARG A 688 8.62 -6.91 16.20
N TYR A 689 9.80 -6.70 15.61
CA TYR A 689 10.09 -7.11 14.23
C TYR A 689 11.16 -8.19 14.10
N GLY A 690 11.82 -8.59 15.19
CA GLY A 690 12.95 -9.52 15.14
C GLY A 690 12.62 -10.86 14.46
N ALA A 691 11.52 -11.50 14.88
CA ALA A 691 11.08 -12.76 14.28
C ALA A 691 10.55 -12.59 12.84
N ALA A 692 9.87 -11.49 12.56
CA ALA A 692 9.25 -11.25 11.24
C ALA A 692 10.28 -10.91 10.15
N LEU A 693 11.39 -10.26 10.52
CA LEU A 693 12.43 -9.81 9.60
C LEU A 693 13.72 -10.63 9.66
N ASP A 694 13.75 -11.69 10.49
CA ASP A 694 14.92 -12.54 10.74
C ASP A 694 16.15 -11.74 11.23
N LEU A 695 15.89 -10.77 12.12
CA LEU A 695 16.94 -10.00 12.77
C LEU A 695 17.50 -10.83 13.92
N SER A 696 18.61 -11.54 13.68
CA SER A 696 19.44 -12.09 14.75
C SER A 696 20.07 -10.93 15.54
N ASP A 697 20.47 -11.18 16.80
CA ASP A 697 21.05 -10.19 17.71
C ASP A 697 22.01 -9.27 16.93
N VAL A 698 21.60 -8.02 16.75
CA VAL A 698 22.32 -7.03 15.95
C VAL A 698 23.50 -6.61 16.81
N GLY A 699 24.61 -7.32 16.65
CA GLY A 699 25.81 -7.22 17.46
C GLY A 699 27.07 -7.46 16.64
#